data_AF-A0A8B4GC47-F1
#
_entry.id   AF-A0A8B4GC47-F1
#
_cell.length_a   1.000
_cell.length_b   1.000
_cell.length_c   1.000
_cell.angle_alpha   90.00
_cell.angle_beta   90.00
_cell.angle_gamma   90.00
#
_symmetry.space_group_name_H-M   'P 1'
#
loop_
_entity.id
_entity.type
_entity.pdbx_description
1 polymer ?
#
loop_
_entity_poly.entity_id
_entity_poly.type
_entity_poly.pdbx_seq_one_letter_code
_entity_poly.pdbx_strand_id
1 'polypeptide(L)'
;MLTDLEKGAIRRHYQAISKNLPHFRPRKAQREMLAAVANTLSRTLEKADGEEPPKREGESIAVIEGPTGVGKSLAYLLAGGIMAQTRGKRLVVSSATVALQEQLVGRDLPFLVEKSGLELTFALAKGRGRYLCPYKLYQLTQSQAQQSLAGFDTPQILWDSKPKPEEIQTLRELADAFAERRFNGDRDTWPEKIDDTLWLKVNNDNYGCLKAACPNRPECPFYLARDTLETVDVVVSNHDLLMVDIGMGGGVILPAPEHSFYCIDEAHHLPKKALNQFAAEHSLNQAVWALEKLPQITDKIAAVADKAELANLADEAAAALLDSLYEWQFHLGDTPELAYNDSGRDPQWLWQDGQIPEELALLVSNTAAAAQSLYKHANGLNDALSAARREKDSDSAQIDRLSSEFGIFRARIEQISAVWDLLATEPVGDAPPLAKWIECSHNSDKTDYSFHASPVSAAAMLAAGLWRRAAGAILTSATLQSLGSFQHLLQQTGLQWLPETTTLALESPFNFPAQGELYIPPVAASPKQADAHTAEIAEWLPKLISPEEAVGTLVLFSSRKQMQDVALRLPESHLPLLLIQGDLPKAILLERHRQAIAEGRASILFGLDSFAEGLDLPGSDCAHVIIAKLPFTMPDHPIEKTRSRWIEQRGGNPFMEITVPEAGIKLTQAVGRLIRTEHDYGRITILDNRILTARYGKQLLSCLPPFKRIG
;
A
#
# COMPACT_ATOMS: atom_id res chain seq x y z
N MET A 1 -4.67 -18.46 27.99
CA MET A 1 -5.77 -19.42 27.72
C MET A 1 -7.10 -18.67 27.66
N LEU A 2 -8.07 -19.15 26.88
CA LEU A 2 -9.41 -18.57 26.80
C LEU A 2 -10.22 -18.85 28.07
N THR A 3 -10.77 -17.78 28.64
CA THR A 3 -11.70 -17.85 29.77
C THR A 3 -13.08 -18.34 29.33
N ASP A 4 -13.88 -18.85 30.26
CA ASP A 4 -15.25 -19.29 29.93
C ASP A 4 -16.18 -18.11 29.63
N LEU A 5 -15.88 -16.92 30.17
CA LEU A 5 -16.54 -15.66 29.81
C LEU A 5 -16.32 -15.33 28.33
N GLU A 6 -15.08 -15.39 27.85
CA GLU A 6 -14.73 -15.13 26.44
C GLU A 6 -15.40 -16.13 25.50
N LYS A 7 -15.33 -17.43 25.81
CA LYS A 7 -16.01 -18.48 25.02
C LYS A 7 -17.52 -18.26 24.99
N GLY A 8 -18.12 -17.92 26.14
CA GLY A 8 -19.54 -17.64 26.28
C GLY A 8 -19.97 -16.42 25.47
N ALA A 9 -19.18 -15.34 25.49
CA ALA A 9 -19.43 -14.12 24.72
C ALA A 9 -19.38 -14.41 23.21
N ILE A 10 -18.32 -15.04 22.71
CA ILE A 10 -18.17 -15.38 21.29
C ILE A 10 -19.35 -16.23 20.81
N ARG A 11 -19.72 -17.27 21.57
CA ARG A 11 -20.86 -18.14 21.22
C ARG A 11 -22.17 -17.35 21.19
N ARG A 12 -22.43 -16.49 22.18
CA ARG A 12 -23.66 -15.70 22.29
C ARG A 12 -23.81 -14.75 21.11
N HIS A 13 -22.79 -13.95 20.82
CA HIS A 13 -22.81 -12.97 19.74
C HIS A 13 -22.85 -13.64 18.35
N TYR A 14 -22.15 -14.76 18.16
CA TYR A 14 -22.26 -15.55 16.93
C TYR A 14 -23.67 -16.11 16.71
N GLN A 15 -24.30 -16.62 17.78
CA GLN A 15 -25.69 -17.10 17.71
C GLN A 15 -26.68 -15.96 17.43
N ALA A 16 -26.44 -14.76 17.97
CA ALA A 16 -27.27 -13.59 17.70
C ALA A 16 -27.25 -13.23 16.20
N ILE A 17 -26.07 -13.20 15.58
CA ILE A 17 -25.93 -12.97 14.12
C ILE A 17 -26.73 -14.02 13.34
N SER A 18 -26.59 -15.29 13.70
CA SER A 18 -27.31 -16.39 13.02
C SER A 18 -28.83 -16.29 13.14
N LYS A 19 -29.36 -15.67 14.20
CA LYS A 19 -30.80 -15.46 14.40
C LYS A 19 -31.31 -14.22 13.70
N ASN A 20 -30.49 -13.16 13.64
CA ASN A 20 -30.88 -11.86 13.13
C ASN A 20 -30.63 -11.68 11.62
N LEU A 21 -29.99 -12.66 10.98
CA LEU A 21 -29.70 -12.62 9.55
C LEU A 21 -30.48 -13.70 8.78
N PRO A 22 -31.47 -13.32 7.94
CA PRO A 22 -32.13 -14.27 7.07
C PRO A 22 -31.09 -14.90 6.12
N HIS A 23 -31.13 -16.22 5.98
CA HIS A 23 -30.20 -17.03 5.16
C HIS A 23 -28.75 -17.14 5.65
N PHE A 24 -28.44 -16.76 6.91
CA PHE A 24 -27.12 -17.09 7.47
C PHE A 24 -26.92 -18.59 7.56
N ARG A 25 -25.83 -19.09 6.95
CA ARG A 25 -25.40 -20.47 7.09
C ARG A 25 -24.12 -20.54 7.90
N PRO A 26 -24.14 -21.17 9.09
CA PRO A 26 -22.93 -21.33 9.88
C PRO A 26 -21.96 -22.27 9.16
N ARG A 27 -20.71 -21.83 8.97
CA ARG A 27 -19.67 -22.61 8.30
C ARG A 27 -18.69 -23.18 9.32
N LYS A 28 -18.24 -24.43 9.13
CA LYS A 28 -17.21 -25.05 9.99
C LYS A 28 -15.92 -24.23 9.97
N ALA A 29 -15.43 -23.88 8.78
CA ALA A 29 -14.24 -23.04 8.57
C ALA A 29 -14.33 -21.68 9.30
N GLN A 30 -15.51 -21.05 9.32
CA GLN A 30 -15.70 -19.78 10.03
C GLN A 30 -15.58 -19.94 11.55
N ARG A 31 -16.16 -21.01 12.12
CA ARG A 31 -16.06 -21.32 13.55
C ARG A 31 -14.64 -21.68 13.95
N GLU A 32 -13.92 -22.38 13.07
CA GLU A 32 -12.52 -22.72 13.24
C GLU A 32 -11.64 -21.46 13.22
N MET A 33 -11.88 -20.52 12.30
CA MET A 33 -11.22 -19.21 12.29
C MET A 33 -11.50 -18.41 13.56
N LEU A 34 -12.76 -18.35 14.01
CA LEU A 34 -13.14 -17.68 15.26
C LEU A 34 -12.37 -18.24 16.46
N ALA A 35 -12.30 -19.57 16.56
CA ALA A 35 -11.57 -20.23 17.63
C ALA A 35 -10.06 -19.98 17.54
N ALA A 36 -9.48 -20.03 16.33
CA ALA A 36 -8.06 -19.77 16.12
C ALA A 36 -7.68 -18.33 16.49
N VAL A 37 -8.47 -17.33 16.08
CA VAL A 37 -8.26 -15.93 16.45
C VAL A 37 -8.32 -15.77 17.97
N ALA A 38 -9.39 -16.26 18.60
CA ALA A 38 -9.58 -16.12 20.04
C ALA A 38 -8.49 -16.84 20.86
N ASN A 39 -8.13 -18.07 20.49
CA ASN A 39 -7.08 -18.84 21.16
C ASN A 39 -5.73 -18.15 21.07
N THR A 40 -5.35 -17.69 19.88
CA THR A 40 -4.09 -16.98 19.65
C THR A 40 -4.00 -15.72 20.49
N LEU A 41 -5.00 -14.84 20.42
CA LEU A 41 -5.00 -13.58 21.19
C LEU A 41 -5.07 -13.85 22.70
N SER A 42 -5.63 -14.98 23.14
CA SER A 42 -5.66 -15.36 24.57
C SER A 42 -4.28 -15.68 25.17
N ARG A 43 -3.26 -15.87 24.31
CA ARG A 43 -1.85 -16.11 24.68
C ARG A 43 -1.03 -14.81 24.72
N THR A 44 -1.67 -13.64 24.61
CA THR A 44 -0.99 -12.35 24.79
C THR A 44 -0.23 -12.31 26.11
N LEU A 45 1.04 -11.91 26.04
CA LEU A 45 1.86 -11.63 27.22
C LEU A 45 1.70 -10.18 27.66
N GLU A 46 1.53 -9.99 28.96
CA GLU A 46 1.46 -8.68 29.59
C GLU A 46 2.77 -8.38 30.29
N LYS A 47 3.12 -7.09 30.34
CA LYS A 47 4.25 -6.61 31.12
C LYS A 47 3.84 -6.59 32.59
N ALA A 48 4.59 -7.30 33.44
CA ALA A 48 4.42 -7.18 34.90
C ALA A 48 5.03 -5.85 35.39
N ASP A 49 4.45 -5.28 36.45
CA ASP A 49 4.92 -4.02 37.02
C ASP A 49 6.38 -4.13 37.48
N GLY A 50 7.24 -3.26 36.93
CA GLY A 50 8.67 -3.19 37.25
C GLY A 50 9.58 -4.15 36.49
N GLU A 51 9.05 -5.00 35.60
CA GLU A 51 9.84 -5.96 34.80
C GLU A 51 10.12 -5.45 33.38
N GLU A 52 11.08 -6.08 32.69
CA GLU A 52 11.31 -5.85 31.26
C GLU A 52 10.10 -6.32 30.42
N PRO A 53 9.87 -5.73 29.23
CA PRO A 53 8.85 -6.22 28.32
C PRO A 53 9.03 -7.73 28.04
N PRO A 54 7.95 -8.52 28.01
CA PRO A 54 8.06 -9.95 27.78
C PRO A 54 8.68 -10.22 26.41
N LYS A 55 9.58 -11.20 26.35
CA LYS A 55 10.12 -11.69 25.08
C LYS A 55 9.01 -12.43 24.33
N ARG A 56 8.54 -11.85 23.23
CA ARG A 56 7.52 -12.45 22.36
C ARG A 56 8.19 -13.31 21.28
N GLU A 57 7.78 -14.57 21.19
CA GLU A 57 8.30 -15.58 20.24
C GLU A 57 7.22 -16.02 19.23
N GLY A 58 6.09 -15.31 19.17
CA GLY A 58 5.01 -15.52 18.20
C GLY A 58 3.77 -16.21 18.75
N GLU A 59 3.72 -16.47 20.06
CA GLU A 59 2.64 -17.16 20.76
C GLU A 59 1.26 -16.50 20.57
N SER A 60 1.24 -15.17 20.48
CA SER A 60 0.04 -14.38 20.21
C SER A 60 -0.11 -13.98 18.75
N ILE A 61 0.54 -14.71 17.82
CA ILE A 61 0.49 -14.47 16.38
C ILE A 61 -0.08 -15.68 15.64
N ALA A 62 -1.01 -15.43 14.71
CA ALA A 62 -1.50 -16.46 13.80
C ALA A 62 -1.59 -15.97 12.36
N VAL A 63 -1.19 -16.85 11.44
CA VAL A 63 -1.33 -16.70 10.00
C VAL A 63 -2.44 -17.66 9.54
N ILE A 64 -3.57 -17.10 9.14
CA ILE A 64 -4.79 -17.86 8.82
C ILE A 64 -5.17 -17.63 7.37
N GLU A 65 -4.96 -18.62 6.51
CA GLU A 65 -5.54 -18.63 5.17
C GLU A 65 -7.00 -19.04 5.24
N GLY A 66 -7.88 -18.18 4.74
CA GLY A 66 -9.31 -18.43 4.69
C GLY A 66 -9.85 -18.17 3.29
N PRO A 67 -10.19 -19.20 2.51
CA PRO A 67 -10.73 -19.02 1.16
C PRO A 67 -11.93 -18.06 1.09
N THR A 68 -12.23 -17.56 -0.10
CA THR A 68 -13.42 -16.74 -0.35
C THR A 68 -14.67 -17.46 0.16
N GLY A 69 -15.62 -16.70 0.72
CA GLY A 69 -16.85 -17.26 1.27
C GLY A 69 -16.74 -17.82 2.69
N VAL A 70 -15.56 -17.96 3.30
CA VAL A 70 -15.46 -18.37 4.72
C VAL A 70 -16.09 -17.34 5.67
N GLY A 71 -16.14 -16.07 5.29
CA GLY A 71 -16.59 -14.98 6.16
C GLY A 71 -15.49 -14.52 7.12
N LYS A 72 -14.27 -14.32 6.58
CA LYS A 72 -13.05 -13.91 7.29
C LYS A 72 -13.26 -12.65 8.14
N SER A 73 -13.78 -11.59 7.52
CA SER A 73 -13.99 -10.30 8.17
C SER A 73 -14.88 -10.41 9.40
N LEU A 74 -16.01 -11.10 9.28
CA LEU A 74 -16.87 -11.35 10.43
C LEU A 74 -16.17 -12.15 11.53
N ALA A 75 -15.36 -13.15 11.17
CA ALA A 75 -14.67 -13.99 12.14
C ALA A 75 -13.62 -13.21 12.94
N TYR A 76 -12.71 -12.48 12.26
CA TYR A 76 -11.68 -11.72 12.98
C TYR A 76 -12.23 -10.50 13.69
N LEU A 77 -13.26 -9.82 13.17
CA LEU A 77 -13.87 -8.67 13.85
C LEU A 77 -14.61 -9.11 15.12
N LEU A 78 -15.38 -10.20 15.06
CA LEU A 78 -16.13 -10.69 16.22
C LEU A 78 -15.19 -11.21 17.32
N ALA A 79 -14.28 -12.14 16.98
CA ALA A 79 -13.36 -12.68 17.97
C ALA A 79 -12.34 -11.63 18.42
N GLY A 80 -11.75 -10.88 17.49
CA GLY A 80 -10.78 -9.83 17.79
C GLY A 80 -11.38 -8.72 18.65
N GLY A 81 -12.60 -8.28 18.37
CA GLY A 81 -13.28 -7.24 19.14
C GLY A 81 -13.60 -7.67 20.57
N ILE A 82 -14.12 -8.90 20.74
CA ILE A 82 -14.36 -9.46 22.08
C ILE A 82 -13.05 -9.59 22.85
N MET A 83 -12.01 -10.15 22.23
CA MET A 83 -10.71 -10.30 22.88
C MET A 83 -10.08 -8.94 23.24
N ALA A 84 -10.22 -7.94 22.38
CA ALA A 84 -9.72 -6.59 22.66
C ALA A 84 -10.41 -6.01 23.90
N GLN A 85 -11.74 -6.07 23.98
CA GLN A 85 -12.50 -5.58 25.13
C GLN A 85 -12.18 -6.35 26.42
N THR A 86 -12.15 -7.69 26.39
CA THR A 86 -11.90 -8.49 27.60
C THR A 86 -10.47 -8.39 28.11
N ARG A 87 -9.52 -8.01 27.25
CA ARG A 87 -8.09 -7.88 27.59
C ARG A 87 -7.63 -6.42 27.73
N GLY A 88 -8.56 -5.46 27.69
CA GLY A 88 -8.21 -4.03 27.77
C GLY A 88 -7.23 -3.58 26.68
N LYS A 89 -7.35 -4.14 25.48
CA LYS A 89 -6.55 -3.79 24.30
C LYS A 89 -7.40 -3.07 23.27
N ARG A 90 -6.76 -2.41 22.32
CA ARG A 90 -7.40 -1.87 21.11
C ARG A 90 -7.31 -2.88 19.97
N LEU A 91 -8.33 -2.96 19.11
CA LEU A 91 -8.25 -3.75 17.89
C LEU A 91 -7.90 -2.84 16.71
N VAL A 92 -6.73 -3.03 16.11
CA VAL A 92 -6.32 -2.35 14.88
C VAL A 92 -6.54 -3.28 13.69
N VAL A 93 -7.44 -2.91 12.80
CA VAL A 93 -7.71 -3.66 11.56
C VAL A 93 -7.05 -2.93 10.40
N SER A 94 -6.08 -3.57 9.75
CA SER A 94 -5.36 -3.01 8.61
C SER A 94 -5.74 -3.75 7.34
N SER A 95 -6.13 -3.02 6.28
CA SER A 95 -6.46 -3.59 4.98
C SER A 95 -5.59 -3.05 3.84
N ALA A 96 -5.53 -3.75 2.72
CA ALA A 96 -4.63 -3.42 1.62
C ALA A 96 -5.06 -2.19 0.79
N THR A 97 -6.36 -1.87 0.73
CA THR A 97 -6.89 -0.79 -0.12
C THR A 97 -7.87 0.11 0.62
N VAL A 98 -8.06 1.33 0.11
CA VAL A 98 -9.04 2.30 0.65
C VAL A 98 -10.46 1.76 0.53
N ALA A 99 -10.82 1.14 -0.60
CA ALA A 99 -12.14 0.56 -0.81
C ALA A 99 -12.48 -0.55 0.21
N LEU A 100 -11.50 -1.40 0.57
CA LEU A 100 -11.71 -2.43 1.60
C LEU A 100 -11.87 -1.83 3.00
N GLN A 101 -11.14 -0.76 3.33
CA GLN A 101 -11.33 -0.04 4.60
C GLN A 101 -12.73 0.57 4.69
N GLU A 102 -13.19 1.21 3.61
CA GLU A 102 -14.54 1.77 3.53
C GLU A 102 -15.60 0.68 3.65
N GLN A 103 -15.38 -0.50 3.05
CA GLN A 103 -16.26 -1.64 3.24
C GLN A 103 -16.32 -2.09 4.71
N LEU A 104 -15.17 -2.14 5.40
CA LEU A 104 -15.11 -2.53 6.81
C LEU A 104 -15.88 -1.56 7.70
N VAL A 105 -15.69 -0.25 7.52
CA VAL A 105 -16.30 0.79 8.36
C VAL A 105 -17.75 1.10 7.96
N GLY A 106 -18.06 1.09 6.67
CA GLY A 106 -19.39 1.44 6.15
C GLY A 106 -20.38 0.28 6.14
N ARG A 107 -19.91 -0.98 6.19
CA ARG A 107 -20.77 -2.16 6.11
C ARG A 107 -20.46 -3.19 7.20
N ASP A 108 -19.25 -3.74 7.24
CA ASP A 108 -18.99 -4.97 7.98
C ASP A 108 -19.00 -4.78 9.52
N LEU A 109 -18.43 -3.66 10.03
CA LEU A 109 -18.49 -3.29 11.45
C LEU A 109 -19.89 -2.86 11.92
N PRO A 110 -20.61 -1.95 11.22
CA PRO A 110 -22.00 -1.64 11.53
C PRO A 110 -22.87 -2.89 11.57
N PHE A 111 -22.71 -3.76 10.57
CA PHE A 111 -23.40 -5.05 10.51
C PHE A 111 -23.11 -5.93 11.72
N LEU A 112 -21.83 -6.05 12.10
CA LEU A 112 -21.43 -6.83 13.27
C LEU A 112 -22.11 -6.30 14.53
N VAL A 113 -22.03 -5.00 14.79
CA VAL A 113 -22.63 -4.36 15.98
C VAL A 113 -24.14 -4.58 16.00
N GLU A 114 -24.83 -4.25 14.91
CA GLU A 114 -26.29 -4.34 14.82
C GLU A 114 -26.80 -5.78 14.96
N LYS A 115 -26.16 -6.75 14.28
CA LYS A 115 -26.67 -8.12 14.22
C LYS A 115 -26.20 -9.00 15.38
N SER A 116 -25.04 -8.72 15.97
CA SER A 116 -24.51 -9.50 17.09
C SER A 116 -24.92 -8.96 18.46
N GLY A 117 -25.32 -7.68 18.55
CA GLY A 117 -25.54 -6.98 19.81
C GLY A 117 -24.27 -6.76 20.62
N LEU A 118 -23.09 -6.85 19.97
CA LEU A 118 -21.81 -6.51 20.57
C LEU A 118 -21.64 -4.99 20.53
N GLU A 119 -21.40 -4.38 21.68
CA GLU A 119 -21.16 -2.95 21.80
C GLU A 119 -19.70 -2.64 21.47
N LEU A 120 -19.39 -2.37 20.19
CA LEU A 120 -18.07 -1.91 19.76
C LEU A 120 -18.18 -0.51 19.18
N THR A 121 -17.30 0.38 19.63
CA THR A 121 -17.03 1.66 18.99
C THR A 121 -15.90 1.52 17.99
N PHE A 122 -15.97 2.23 16.86
CA PHE A 122 -14.96 2.13 15.81
C PHE A 122 -14.75 3.44 15.07
N ALA A 123 -13.54 3.64 14.55
CA ALA A 123 -13.20 4.79 13.73
C ALA A 123 -12.17 4.45 12.64
N LEU A 124 -12.12 5.27 11.59
CA LEU A 124 -11.22 5.13 10.45
C LEU A 124 -10.01 6.06 10.63
N ALA A 125 -8.81 5.48 10.64
CA ALA A 125 -7.55 6.20 10.60
C ALA A 125 -7.18 6.52 9.15
N LYS A 126 -6.95 7.81 8.86
CA LYS A 126 -6.54 8.30 7.54
C LYS A 126 -5.27 9.14 7.64
N GLY A 127 -4.53 9.21 6.55
CA GLY A 127 -3.38 10.11 6.44
C GLY A 127 -3.80 11.58 6.52
N ARG A 128 -2.95 12.42 7.12
CA ARG A 128 -3.23 13.85 7.36
C ARG A 128 -3.65 14.62 6.10
N GLY A 129 -3.05 14.30 4.95
CA GLY A 129 -3.38 14.92 3.67
C GLY A 129 -4.81 14.67 3.18
N ARG A 130 -5.59 13.81 3.85
CA ARG A 130 -7.03 13.59 3.59
C ARG A 130 -7.95 14.52 4.37
N TYR A 131 -7.41 15.32 5.29
CA TYR A 131 -8.19 16.24 6.10
C TYR A 131 -7.97 17.69 5.66
N LEU A 132 -9.06 18.44 5.67
CA LEU A 132 -9.08 19.89 5.50
C LEU A 132 -8.28 20.56 6.63
N CYS A 133 -7.50 21.57 6.29
CA CYS A 133 -6.81 22.46 7.21
C CYS A 133 -7.60 23.77 7.30
N PRO A 134 -8.41 23.99 8.37
CA PRO A 134 -9.23 25.19 8.49
C PRO A 134 -8.39 26.47 8.44
N TYR A 135 -7.18 26.44 9.00
CA TYR A 135 -6.25 27.56 8.96
C TYR A 135 -5.93 28.01 7.52
N LYS A 136 -5.57 27.07 6.62
CA LYS A 136 -5.30 27.39 5.21
C LYS A 136 -6.57 27.78 4.46
N LEU A 137 -7.68 27.08 4.73
CA LEU A 137 -8.97 27.39 4.10
C LEU A 137 -9.42 28.82 4.40
N TYR A 138 -9.38 29.24 5.66
CA TYR A 138 -9.77 30.59 6.05
C TYR A 138 -8.84 31.66 5.50
N GLN A 139 -7.53 31.40 5.41
CA GLN A 139 -6.61 32.31 4.71
C GLN A 139 -6.96 32.50 3.23
N LEU A 140 -7.46 31.46 2.58
CA LEU A 140 -7.83 31.49 1.16
C LEU A 140 -9.25 32.04 0.91
N THR A 141 -10.14 31.96 1.89
CA THR A 141 -11.57 32.31 1.76
C THR A 141 -11.97 33.59 2.48
N GLN A 142 -11.16 34.10 3.41
CA GLN A 142 -11.41 35.39 4.05
C GLN A 142 -11.53 36.47 2.99
N SER A 143 -12.70 37.10 3.01
CA SER A 143 -13.15 38.10 2.05
C SER A 143 -12.23 39.34 2.12
N GLN A 144 -11.98 39.97 0.97
CA GLN A 144 -11.32 41.28 0.83
C GLN A 144 -11.93 42.42 1.68
N ALA A 145 -12.96 42.18 2.49
CA ALA A 145 -13.71 43.19 3.23
C ALA A 145 -12.95 43.88 4.38
N GLN A 146 -11.79 43.35 4.82
CA GLN A 146 -10.89 44.04 5.75
C GLN A 146 -9.49 44.33 5.19
N GLN A 147 -9.19 43.91 3.95
CA GLN A 147 -7.88 44.14 3.33
C GLN A 147 -7.70 45.57 2.80
N SER A 148 -8.76 46.38 2.70
CA SER A 148 -8.67 47.75 2.17
C SER A 148 -8.07 48.77 3.14
N LEU A 149 -7.68 48.39 4.38
CA LEU A 149 -7.08 49.31 5.35
C LEU A 149 -5.63 49.02 5.74
N ALA A 150 -5.07 47.87 5.35
CA ALA A 150 -3.76 47.42 5.87
C ALA A 150 -2.70 47.06 4.81
N GLY A 151 -3.01 47.16 3.51
CA GLY A 151 -1.99 47.02 2.46
C GLY A 151 -1.30 45.65 2.38
N PHE A 152 -1.91 44.59 2.92
CA PHE A 152 -1.36 43.24 2.85
C PHE A 152 -1.78 42.54 1.56
N ASP A 153 -0.81 42.24 0.71
CA ASP A 153 -1.00 41.44 -0.50
C ASP A 153 -1.62 40.07 -0.19
N THR A 154 -2.58 39.67 -1.02
CA THR A 154 -3.08 38.28 -1.11
C THR A 154 -1.85 37.36 -1.18
N PRO A 155 -1.74 36.29 -0.38
CA PRO A 155 -0.53 35.46 -0.37
C PRO A 155 -0.29 34.84 -1.76
N GLN A 156 0.58 35.48 -2.56
CA GLN A 156 1.04 35.01 -3.87
C GLN A 156 1.76 33.65 -3.78
N ILE A 157 2.12 33.21 -2.57
CA ILE A 157 2.87 31.98 -2.31
C ILE A 157 1.99 30.71 -2.36
N LEU A 158 0.66 30.82 -2.19
CA LEU A 158 -0.24 29.65 -2.26
C LEU A 158 -0.76 29.36 -3.67
N TRP A 159 -0.51 30.26 -4.62
CA TRP A 159 -1.02 30.19 -5.98
C TRP A 159 0.13 30.43 -6.97
N ASP A 160 0.60 29.36 -7.62
CA ASP A 160 1.65 29.45 -8.67
C ASP A 160 1.20 30.28 -9.89
N SER A 161 -0.11 30.49 -10.03
CA SER A 161 -0.75 31.31 -11.05
C SER A 161 -2.05 31.90 -10.52
N LYS A 162 -2.60 32.94 -11.17
CA LYS A 162 -3.84 33.59 -10.73
C LYS A 162 -4.98 32.56 -10.58
N PRO A 163 -5.65 32.47 -9.40
CA PRO A 163 -6.69 31.49 -9.16
C PRO A 163 -7.85 31.66 -10.15
N LYS A 164 -8.37 30.53 -10.64
CA LYS A 164 -9.57 30.50 -11.49
C LYS A 164 -10.81 30.80 -10.62
N PRO A 165 -11.85 31.46 -11.18
CA PRO A 165 -13.08 31.74 -10.44
C PRO A 165 -13.75 30.48 -9.86
N GLU A 166 -13.70 29.36 -10.58
CA GLU A 166 -14.24 28.05 -10.17
C GLU A 166 -13.53 27.48 -8.93
N GLU A 167 -12.21 27.66 -8.84
CA GLU A 167 -11.42 27.20 -7.69
C GLU A 167 -11.80 27.99 -6.44
N ILE A 168 -11.93 29.31 -6.55
CA ILE A 168 -12.35 30.19 -5.44
C ILE A 168 -13.77 29.83 -4.99
N GLN A 169 -14.68 29.57 -5.93
CA GLN A 169 -16.05 29.18 -5.63
C GLN A 169 -16.09 27.87 -4.84
N THR A 170 -15.36 26.84 -5.30
CA THR A 170 -15.24 25.56 -4.60
C THR A 170 -14.70 25.73 -3.17
N LEU A 171 -13.67 26.58 -2.99
CA LEU A 171 -13.11 26.87 -1.67
C LEU A 171 -14.12 27.54 -0.73
N ARG A 172 -14.93 28.47 -1.24
CA ARG A 172 -16.00 29.10 -0.46
C ARG A 172 -17.08 28.11 -0.06
N GLU A 173 -17.50 27.23 -0.97
CA GLU A 173 -18.47 26.17 -0.68
C GLU A 173 -17.97 25.21 0.40
N LEU A 174 -16.69 24.84 0.35
CA LEU A 174 -16.05 24.05 1.40
C LEU A 174 -16.04 24.80 2.74
N ALA A 175 -15.71 26.09 2.74
CA ALA A 175 -15.68 26.89 3.97
C ALA A 175 -17.08 27.07 4.58
N ASP A 176 -18.09 27.36 3.77
CA ASP A 176 -19.48 27.51 4.21
C ASP A 176 -20.01 26.18 4.75
N ALA A 177 -19.80 25.08 4.02
CA ALA A 177 -20.23 23.75 4.47
C ALA A 177 -19.51 23.28 5.74
N PHE A 178 -18.24 23.63 5.92
CA PHE A 178 -17.47 23.34 7.12
C PHE A 178 -17.96 24.17 8.32
N ALA A 179 -18.16 25.48 8.14
CA ALA A 179 -18.69 26.38 9.17
C ALA A 179 -20.10 25.97 9.63
N GLU A 180 -20.95 25.52 8.71
CA GLU A 180 -22.30 25.02 8.97
C GLU A 180 -22.33 23.56 9.49
N ARG A 181 -21.19 22.91 9.64
CA ARG A 181 -21.05 21.48 10.03
C ARG A 181 -21.77 20.50 9.10
N ARG A 182 -22.04 20.89 7.86
CA ARG A 182 -22.50 19.97 6.80
C ARG A 182 -21.36 19.13 6.23
N PHE A 183 -20.12 19.59 6.43
CA PHE A 183 -18.90 18.90 6.06
C PHE A 183 -18.00 18.74 7.29
N ASN A 184 -17.54 17.52 7.55
CA ASN A 184 -16.67 17.23 8.70
C ASN A 184 -15.17 17.48 8.41
N GLY A 185 -14.82 17.89 7.19
CA GLY A 185 -13.45 18.16 6.76
C GLY A 185 -12.67 16.94 6.27
N ASP A 186 -13.27 15.75 6.21
CA ASP A 186 -12.68 14.56 5.58
C ASP A 186 -12.97 14.57 4.08
N ARG A 187 -11.92 14.67 3.26
CA ARG A 187 -12.01 14.75 1.79
C ARG A 187 -12.99 13.74 1.18
N ASP A 188 -12.94 12.50 1.67
CA ASP A 188 -13.68 11.39 1.04
C ASP A 188 -15.17 11.40 1.42
N THR A 189 -15.60 12.29 2.33
CA THR A 189 -17.03 12.51 2.67
C THR A 189 -17.67 13.64 1.85
N TRP A 190 -16.89 14.38 1.06
CA TRP A 190 -17.40 15.40 0.16
C TRP A 190 -18.08 14.74 -1.05
N PRO A 191 -19.30 15.17 -1.46
CA PRO A 191 -20.07 14.48 -2.49
C PRO A 191 -19.50 14.61 -3.90
N GLU A 192 -18.71 15.65 -4.16
CA GLU A 192 -18.15 15.93 -5.49
C GLU A 192 -16.65 15.66 -5.54
N LYS A 193 -16.11 15.46 -6.75
CA LYS A 193 -14.66 15.28 -6.89
C LYS A 193 -13.96 16.63 -6.73
N ILE A 194 -13.16 16.78 -5.67
CA ILE A 194 -12.26 17.92 -5.51
C ILE A 194 -10.97 17.65 -6.29
N ASP A 195 -10.55 18.62 -7.10
CA ASP A 195 -9.27 18.58 -7.81
C ASP A 195 -8.08 18.43 -6.82
N ASP A 196 -7.10 17.60 -7.18
CA ASP A 196 -5.95 17.32 -6.32
C ASP A 196 -5.08 18.56 -6.07
N THR A 197 -4.87 19.39 -7.09
CA THR A 197 -4.05 20.61 -6.97
C THR A 197 -4.73 21.63 -6.07
N LEU A 198 -6.06 21.72 -6.13
CA LEU A 198 -6.85 22.56 -5.24
C LEU A 198 -6.81 22.04 -3.80
N TRP A 199 -6.99 20.72 -3.61
CA TRP A 199 -6.98 20.10 -2.28
C TRP A 199 -5.62 20.27 -1.56
N LEU A 200 -4.50 20.20 -2.28
CA LEU A 200 -3.16 20.45 -1.74
C LEU A 200 -3.00 21.87 -1.14
N LYS A 201 -3.80 22.84 -1.60
CA LYS A 201 -3.79 24.21 -1.05
C LYS A 201 -4.52 24.29 0.30
N VAL A 202 -5.49 23.41 0.54
CA VAL A 202 -6.32 23.41 1.76
C VAL A 202 -6.08 22.22 2.69
N ASN A 203 -5.14 21.34 2.39
CA ASN A 203 -4.67 20.31 3.32
C ASN A 203 -3.32 20.69 3.95
N ASN A 204 -2.79 19.83 4.81
CA ASN A 204 -1.45 20.01 5.34
C ASN A 204 -0.75 18.66 5.55
N ASP A 205 0.58 18.65 5.51
CA ASP A 205 1.39 17.51 5.93
C ASP A 205 1.88 17.71 7.38
N ASN A 206 2.77 16.84 7.86
CA ASN A 206 3.32 16.94 9.22
C ASN A 206 4.35 18.08 9.36
N TYR A 207 4.93 18.55 8.26
CA TYR A 207 6.00 19.56 8.24
C TYR A 207 5.43 20.97 8.22
N GLY A 208 4.41 21.23 7.40
CA GLY A 208 3.74 22.52 7.29
C GLY A 208 2.65 22.77 8.35
N CYS A 209 2.35 21.78 9.21
CA CYS A 209 1.36 21.96 10.26
C CYS A 209 1.93 22.62 11.51
N LEU A 210 1.23 23.63 12.00
CA LEU A 210 1.54 24.36 13.25
C LEU A 210 1.26 23.56 14.53
N LYS A 211 0.68 22.36 14.41
CA LYS A 211 0.41 21.42 15.52
C LYS A 211 -0.31 22.04 16.71
N ALA A 212 0.30 22.02 17.90
CA ALA A 212 -0.27 22.58 19.14
C ALA A 212 -0.45 24.10 19.07
N ALA A 213 0.31 24.75 18.21
CA ALA A 213 0.34 26.18 18.05
C ALA A 213 -0.82 26.71 17.19
N CYS A 214 -1.43 25.85 16.35
CA CYS A 214 -2.46 26.25 15.39
C CYS A 214 -3.69 26.90 16.09
N PRO A 215 -4.09 28.13 15.71
CA PRO A 215 -5.30 28.77 16.24
C PRO A 215 -6.58 27.95 16.03
N ASN A 216 -6.66 27.24 14.91
CA ASN A 216 -7.82 26.40 14.55
C ASN A 216 -7.67 24.94 15.02
N ARG A 217 -6.75 24.62 15.95
CA ARG A 217 -6.60 23.26 16.48
C ARG A 217 -7.91 22.69 17.06
N PRO A 218 -8.72 23.43 17.85
CA PRO A 218 -9.94 22.87 18.45
C PRO A 218 -11.00 22.40 17.46
N GLU A 219 -11.04 22.99 16.27
CA GLU A 219 -11.96 22.59 15.18
C GLU A 219 -11.25 21.78 14.09
N CYS A 220 -9.98 21.43 14.27
CA CYS A 220 -9.18 20.77 13.23
C CYS A 220 -9.66 19.32 12.99
N PRO A 221 -10.17 18.98 11.80
CA PRO A 221 -10.70 17.65 11.50
C PRO A 221 -9.70 16.52 11.77
N PHE A 222 -8.43 16.75 11.43
CA PHE A 222 -7.36 15.78 11.66
C PHE A 222 -7.17 15.47 13.16
N TYR A 223 -7.13 16.49 14.03
CA TYR A 223 -6.95 16.27 15.46
C TYR A 223 -8.21 15.71 16.11
N LEU A 224 -9.41 16.14 15.70
CA LEU A 224 -10.66 15.54 16.16
C LEU A 224 -10.73 14.04 15.80
N ALA A 225 -10.34 13.68 14.58
CA ALA A 225 -10.23 12.29 14.18
C ALA A 225 -9.18 11.54 15.00
N ARG A 226 -7.99 12.13 15.22
CA ARG A 226 -6.92 11.57 16.04
C ARG A 226 -7.38 11.25 17.46
N ASP A 227 -8.01 12.21 18.13
CA ASP A 227 -8.50 12.08 19.50
C ASP A 227 -9.58 10.98 19.57
N THR A 228 -10.41 10.85 18.53
CA THR A 228 -11.39 9.77 18.42
C THR A 228 -10.70 8.39 18.40
N LEU A 229 -9.59 8.24 17.66
CA LEU A 229 -8.86 6.96 17.57
C LEU A 229 -8.37 6.43 18.92
N GLU A 230 -8.10 7.32 19.88
CA GLU A 230 -7.65 6.93 21.22
C GLU A 230 -8.79 6.38 22.10
N THR A 231 -10.04 6.69 21.76
CA THR A 231 -11.23 6.33 22.57
C THR A 231 -11.96 5.09 22.07
N VAL A 232 -11.90 4.79 20.77
CA VAL A 232 -12.67 3.70 20.14
C VAL A 232 -12.07 2.32 20.34
N ASP A 233 -12.90 1.28 20.43
CA ASP A 233 -12.47 -0.10 20.60
C ASP A 233 -11.73 -0.64 19.36
N VAL A 234 -12.19 -0.25 18.16
CA VAL A 234 -11.65 -0.71 16.88
C VAL A 234 -11.17 0.47 16.02
N VAL A 235 -9.90 0.43 15.61
CA VAL A 235 -9.31 1.37 14.65
C VAL A 235 -9.10 0.67 13.32
N VAL A 236 -9.73 1.16 12.25
CA VAL A 236 -9.53 0.65 10.89
C VAL A 236 -8.50 1.53 10.17
N SER A 237 -7.56 0.94 9.44
CA SER A 237 -6.47 1.63 8.72
C SER A 237 -6.09 0.90 7.42
N ASN A 238 -5.25 1.49 6.56
CA ASN A 238 -4.53 0.73 5.52
C ASN A 238 -3.21 0.17 6.04
N HIS A 239 -2.63 -0.73 5.25
CA HIS A 239 -1.25 -1.17 5.41
C HIS A 239 -0.26 -0.01 5.31
N ASP A 240 -0.44 0.94 4.38
CA ASP A 240 0.49 2.06 4.21
C ASP A 240 0.64 2.90 5.50
N LEU A 241 -0.47 3.35 6.10
CA LEU A 241 -0.48 4.13 7.33
C LEU A 241 0.00 3.30 8.53
N LEU A 242 -0.29 1.99 8.56
CA LEU A 242 0.27 1.08 9.57
C LEU A 242 1.81 1.02 9.44
N MET A 243 2.35 0.94 8.23
CA MET A 243 3.81 0.90 8.01
C MET A 243 4.45 2.23 8.37
N VAL A 244 3.82 3.37 8.06
CA VAL A 244 4.27 4.70 8.50
C VAL A 244 4.32 4.77 10.02
N ASP A 245 3.28 4.32 10.72
CA ASP A 245 3.25 4.30 12.19
C ASP A 245 4.41 3.46 12.76
N ILE A 246 4.61 2.24 12.24
CA ILE A 246 5.70 1.36 12.66
C ILE A 246 7.07 1.97 12.38
N GLY A 247 7.25 2.62 11.22
CA GLY A 247 8.47 3.33 10.86
C GLY A 247 8.80 4.49 11.80
N MET A 248 7.77 5.13 12.38
CA MET A 248 7.92 6.16 13.42
C MET A 248 8.11 5.59 14.83
N GLY A 249 8.31 4.27 14.96
CA GLY A 249 8.47 3.60 16.24
C GLY A 249 7.16 3.14 16.88
N GLY A 250 6.03 3.16 16.17
CA GLY A 250 4.74 2.58 16.59
C GLY A 250 4.07 3.32 17.74
N GLY A 251 2.77 3.62 17.61
CA GLY A 251 2.04 4.36 18.65
C GLY A 251 1.97 5.87 18.43
N VAL A 252 2.46 6.37 17.28
CA VAL A 252 2.48 7.80 16.94
C VAL A 252 1.20 8.20 16.20
N ILE A 253 0.75 7.34 15.28
CA ILE A 253 -0.45 7.45 14.45
C ILE A 253 -1.49 6.36 14.78
N LEU A 254 -1.10 5.18 15.23
CA LEU A 254 -2.06 4.17 15.68
C LEU A 254 -1.90 3.96 17.20
N PRO A 255 -2.83 3.27 17.87
CA PRO A 255 -2.61 2.90 19.27
C PRO A 255 -1.35 2.04 19.40
N ALA A 256 -0.56 2.28 20.46
CA ALA A 256 0.75 1.66 20.65
C ALA A 256 0.70 0.12 20.50
N PRO A 257 1.67 -0.52 19.82
CA PRO A 257 1.64 -1.96 19.57
C PRO A 257 1.45 -2.81 20.83
N GLU A 258 2.07 -2.42 21.93
CA GLU A 258 2.03 -3.12 23.23
C GLU A 258 0.62 -3.18 23.83
N HIS A 259 -0.27 -2.28 23.40
CA HIS A 259 -1.66 -2.18 23.82
C HIS A 259 -2.66 -2.54 22.71
N SER A 260 -2.18 -3.08 21.58
CA SER A 260 -2.96 -3.31 20.38
C SER A 260 -2.92 -4.76 19.92
N PHE A 261 -4.10 -5.29 19.60
CA PHE A 261 -4.24 -6.47 18.74
C PHE A 261 -4.38 -6.03 17.29
N TYR A 262 -3.67 -6.69 16.39
CA TYR A 262 -3.72 -6.39 14.97
C TYR A 262 -4.48 -7.47 14.22
N CYS A 263 -5.39 -7.08 13.33
CA CYS A 263 -5.94 -7.94 12.28
C CYS A 263 -5.50 -7.36 10.93
N ILE A 264 -4.53 -8.02 10.30
CA ILE A 264 -4.02 -7.66 8.98
C ILE A 264 -4.81 -8.47 7.95
N ASP A 265 -5.77 -7.82 7.31
CA ASP A 265 -6.57 -8.39 6.23
C ASP A 265 -5.86 -8.22 4.88
N GLU A 266 -6.04 -9.16 3.97
CA GLU A 266 -5.26 -9.27 2.72
C GLU A 266 -3.73 -9.20 2.96
N ALA A 267 -3.27 -9.88 4.02
CA ALA A 267 -1.89 -9.85 4.50
C ALA A 267 -0.82 -10.28 3.47
N HIS A 268 -1.23 -10.84 2.33
CA HIS A 268 -0.33 -11.14 1.22
C HIS A 268 0.28 -9.87 0.59
N HIS A 269 -0.33 -8.69 0.76
CA HIS A 269 0.24 -7.41 0.32
C HIS A 269 1.23 -6.80 1.34
N LEU A 270 1.21 -7.26 2.59
CA LEU A 270 1.97 -6.67 3.68
C LEU A 270 3.48 -6.58 3.41
N PRO A 271 4.17 -7.62 2.89
CA PRO A 271 5.62 -7.53 2.66
C PRO A 271 6.01 -6.44 1.66
N LYS A 272 5.27 -6.33 0.54
CA LYS A 272 5.52 -5.33 -0.49
C LYS A 272 5.25 -3.91 0.02
N LYS A 273 4.17 -3.74 0.79
CA LYS A 273 3.82 -2.46 1.43
C LYS A 273 4.87 -2.03 2.45
N ALA A 274 5.37 -2.96 3.25
CA ALA A 274 6.44 -2.72 4.20
C ALA A 274 7.74 -2.35 3.48
N LEU A 275 8.13 -3.05 2.41
CA LEU A 275 9.31 -2.72 1.61
C LEU A 275 9.27 -1.28 1.08
N ASN A 276 8.15 -0.88 0.47
CA ASN A 276 8.00 0.46 -0.09
C ASN A 276 8.11 1.57 0.97
N GLN A 277 7.66 1.33 2.20
CA GLN A 277 7.74 2.33 3.28
C GLN A 277 9.18 2.64 3.69
N PHE A 278 10.09 1.67 3.54
CA PHE A 278 11.48 1.79 3.95
C PHE A 278 12.43 2.02 2.77
N ALA A 279 11.88 2.19 1.57
CA ALA A 279 12.61 2.72 0.44
C ALA A 279 12.69 4.25 0.55
N ALA A 280 13.80 4.82 0.08
CA ALA A 280 13.99 6.25 -0.02
C ALA A 280 14.39 6.60 -1.46
N GLU A 281 13.87 7.72 -1.95
CA GLU A 281 14.21 8.26 -3.26
C GLU A 281 14.31 9.79 -3.18
N HIS A 282 15.13 10.43 -4.02
CA HIS A 282 15.02 11.88 -4.28
C HIS A 282 15.51 12.23 -5.69
N SER A 283 14.97 13.31 -6.26
CA SER A 283 15.42 13.88 -7.54
C SER A 283 16.60 14.84 -7.32
N LEU A 284 17.56 14.85 -8.23
CA LEU A 284 18.71 15.75 -8.25
C LEU A 284 18.25 17.19 -8.49
N ASN A 285 17.50 17.45 -9.56
CA ASN A 285 17.06 18.80 -9.91
C ASN A 285 16.19 19.41 -8.81
N GLN A 286 15.34 18.60 -8.18
CA GLN A 286 14.52 19.05 -7.05
C GLN A 286 15.34 19.35 -5.79
N ALA A 287 16.39 18.56 -5.53
CA ALA A 287 17.31 18.81 -4.42
C ALA A 287 18.11 20.10 -4.67
N VAL A 288 18.72 20.26 -5.85
CA VAL A 288 19.43 21.47 -6.26
C VAL A 288 18.56 22.71 -6.09
N TRP A 289 17.34 22.70 -6.64
CA TRP A 289 16.39 23.82 -6.50
C TRP A 289 16.10 24.15 -5.03
N ALA A 290 15.91 23.13 -4.18
CA ALA A 290 15.60 23.35 -2.77
C ALA A 290 16.79 23.97 -2.02
N LEU A 291 18.02 23.54 -2.32
CA LEU A 291 19.24 24.06 -1.71
C LEU A 291 19.53 25.48 -2.15
N GLU A 292 19.31 25.82 -3.42
CA GLU A 292 19.48 27.19 -3.94
C GLU A 292 18.48 28.19 -3.33
N LYS A 293 17.27 27.72 -2.99
CA LYS A 293 16.22 28.56 -2.40
C LYS A 293 16.24 28.62 -0.88
N LEU A 294 16.92 27.67 -0.23
CA LEU A 294 16.98 27.58 1.22
C LEU A 294 17.53 28.85 1.91
N PRO A 295 18.61 29.51 1.42
CA PRO A 295 19.15 30.73 2.05
C PRO A 295 18.12 31.85 2.23
N GLN A 296 17.20 32.01 1.26
CA GLN A 296 16.15 33.03 1.35
C GLN A 296 15.17 32.76 2.49
N ILE A 297 15.01 31.51 2.88
CA ILE A 297 14.14 31.08 3.97
C ILE A 297 14.88 31.14 5.30
N THR A 298 16.12 30.67 5.35
CA THR A 298 16.97 30.71 6.57
C THR A 298 17.22 32.15 7.01
N ASP A 299 17.40 33.10 6.08
CA ASP A 299 17.49 34.54 6.37
C ASP A 299 16.21 35.08 7.06
N LYS A 300 15.04 34.73 6.52
CA LYS A 300 13.75 35.10 7.14
C LYS A 300 13.62 34.49 8.54
N ILE A 301 14.09 33.25 8.72
CA ILE A 301 14.06 32.56 10.02
C ILE A 301 15.00 33.25 11.00
N ALA A 302 16.22 33.59 10.58
CA ALA A 302 17.19 34.30 11.40
C ALA A 302 16.64 35.64 11.89
N ALA A 303 15.98 36.40 11.01
CA ALA A 303 15.39 37.69 11.35
C ALA A 303 14.27 37.59 12.40
N VAL A 304 13.53 36.49 12.44
CA VAL A 304 12.37 36.31 13.33
C VAL A 304 12.72 35.56 14.61
N ALA A 305 13.67 34.62 14.56
CA ALA A 305 14.05 33.77 15.69
C ALA A 305 15.34 34.21 16.40
N ASP A 306 16.03 35.25 15.90
CA ASP A 306 17.33 35.73 16.40
C ASP A 306 18.39 34.62 16.48
N LYS A 307 18.49 33.83 15.39
CA LYS A 307 19.40 32.68 15.25
C LYS A 307 20.27 32.76 13.99
N ALA A 308 20.91 33.90 13.76
CA ALA A 308 21.77 34.12 12.59
C ALA A 308 22.91 33.08 12.47
N GLU A 309 23.56 32.70 13.57
CA GLU A 309 24.62 31.67 13.54
C GLU A 309 24.11 30.31 13.05
N LEU A 310 22.91 29.91 13.48
CA LEU A 310 22.32 28.65 13.07
C LEU A 310 21.86 28.66 11.61
N ALA A 311 21.37 29.81 11.12
CA ALA A 311 21.05 30.01 9.72
C ALA A 311 22.32 29.90 8.85
N ASN A 312 23.40 30.57 9.25
CA ASN A 312 24.69 30.47 8.55
C ASN A 312 25.20 29.02 8.48
N LEU A 313 25.12 28.26 9.57
CA LEU A 313 25.51 26.84 9.57
C LEU A 313 24.64 25.99 8.64
N ALA A 314 23.34 26.29 8.55
CA ALA A 314 22.44 25.62 7.60
C ALA A 314 22.80 25.97 6.16
N ASP A 315 23.12 27.23 5.87
CA ASP A 315 23.48 27.70 4.53
C ASP A 315 24.84 27.15 4.09
N GLU A 316 25.83 27.09 4.98
CA GLU A 316 27.13 26.44 4.74
C GLU A 316 26.96 24.95 4.44
N ALA A 317 26.13 24.24 5.22
CA ALA A 317 25.84 22.83 4.98
C ALA A 317 25.08 22.62 3.65
N ALA A 318 24.16 23.54 3.29
CA ALA A 318 23.45 23.51 2.03
C ALA A 318 24.36 23.77 0.84
N ALA A 319 25.31 24.70 0.95
CA ALA A 319 26.32 24.96 -0.07
C ALA A 319 27.24 23.75 -0.27
N ALA A 320 27.73 23.13 0.81
CA ALA A 320 28.55 21.92 0.73
C ALA A 320 27.81 20.75 0.05
N LEU A 321 26.53 20.56 0.38
CA LEU A 321 25.70 19.56 -0.28
C LEU A 321 25.46 19.90 -1.76
N LEU A 322 25.20 21.17 -2.07
CA LEU A 322 24.98 21.64 -3.44
C LEU A 322 26.22 21.40 -4.31
N ASP A 323 27.42 21.73 -3.82
CA ASP A 323 28.68 21.46 -4.51
C ASP A 323 28.85 19.96 -4.81
N SER A 324 28.55 19.11 -3.81
CA SER A 324 28.60 17.65 -3.98
C SER A 324 27.57 17.15 -5.00
N LEU A 325 26.35 17.71 -5.04
CA LEU A 325 25.33 17.35 -6.03
C LEU A 325 25.70 17.80 -7.45
N TYR A 326 26.43 18.92 -7.61
CA TYR A 326 26.97 19.31 -8.90
C TYR A 326 28.08 18.38 -9.38
N GLU A 327 28.93 17.89 -8.48
CA GLU A 327 29.91 16.84 -8.77
C GLU A 327 29.20 15.56 -9.23
N TRP A 328 28.11 15.15 -8.56
CA TRP A 328 27.25 14.06 -9.03
C TRP A 328 26.69 14.30 -10.43
N GLN A 329 26.15 15.49 -10.70
CA GLN A 329 25.60 15.81 -12.02
C GLN A 329 26.64 15.60 -13.13
N PHE A 330 27.89 15.99 -12.88
CA PHE A 330 29.00 15.79 -13.81
C PHE A 330 29.29 14.30 -14.02
N HIS A 331 29.47 13.53 -12.95
CA HIS A 331 29.74 12.08 -13.05
C HIS A 331 28.62 11.30 -13.74
N LEU A 332 27.35 11.63 -13.45
CA LEU A 332 26.18 10.95 -14.02
C LEU A 332 25.97 11.29 -15.50
N GLY A 333 26.42 12.47 -15.95
CA GLY A 333 26.41 12.85 -17.36
C GLY A 333 27.29 11.94 -18.23
N ASP A 334 28.40 11.46 -17.67
CA ASP A 334 29.38 10.61 -18.36
C ASP A 334 29.16 9.10 -18.12
N THR A 335 28.14 8.72 -17.34
CA THR A 335 27.88 7.31 -16.97
C THR A 335 27.19 6.55 -18.12
N PRO A 336 27.83 5.51 -18.71
CA PRO A 336 27.28 4.79 -19.87
C PRO A 336 25.93 4.10 -19.60
N GLU A 337 25.71 3.59 -18.39
CA GLU A 337 24.48 2.90 -18.00
C GLU A 337 23.25 3.82 -17.95
N LEU A 338 23.48 5.13 -17.83
CA LEU A 338 22.44 6.16 -17.79
C LEU A 338 22.23 6.84 -19.15
N ALA A 339 22.98 6.43 -20.18
CA ALA A 339 22.79 6.94 -21.53
C ALA A 339 21.42 6.56 -22.08
N TYR A 340 20.78 7.50 -22.78
CA TYR A 340 19.49 7.29 -23.42
C TYR A 340 19.52 6.05 -24.31
N ASN A 341 18.50 5.21 -24.19
CA ASN A 341 18.31 4.04 -25.04
C ASN A 341 16.93 4.08 -25.69
N ASP A 342 16.82 3.54 -26.90
CA ASP A 342 15.57 3.51 -27.69
C ASP A 342 14.55 2.48 -27.16
N SER A 343 14.71 2.01 -25.91
CA SER A 343 13.92 0.93 -25.33
C SER A 343 12.57 1.38 -24.75
N GLY A 344 12.33 2.69 -24.69
CA GLY A 344 11.11 3.28 -24.11
C GLY A 344 11.00 3.11 -22.59
N ARG A 345 12.10 2.74 -21.90
CA ARG A 345 12.24 2.76 -20.44
C ARG A 345 13.36 3.73 -20.07
N ASP A 346 13.17 4.43 -18.95
CA ASP A 346 14.19 5.30 -18.38
C ASP A 346 15.46 4.48 -18.07
N PRO A 347 16.66 4.94 -18.50
CA PRO A 347 17.93 4.28 -18.17
C PRO A 347 18.16 4.19 -16.66
N GLN A 348 18.70 3.06 -16.20
CA GLN A 348 18.92 2.79 -14.78
C GLN A 348 20.31 2.20 -14.55
N TRP A 349 21.02 2.71 -13.55
CA TRP A 349 22.30 2.21 -13.08
C TRP A 349 22.15 1.57 -11.70
N LEU A 350 22.11 0.23 -11.67
CA LEU A 350 22.02 -0.57 -10.44
C LEU A 350 23.41 -0.90 -9.91
N TRP A 351 23.72 -0.47 -8.68
CA TRP A 351 24.95 -0.83 -8.00
C TRP A 351 24.92 -2.30 -7.59
N GLN A 352 25.94 -3.05 -8.00
CA GLN A 352 25.96 -4.50 -7.80
C GLN A 352 26.10 -4.85 -6.32
N ASP A 353 25.26 -5.78 -5.86
CA ASP A 353 25.26 -6.30 -4.49
C ASP A 353 25.17 -5.22 -3.38
N GLY A 354 24.64 -4.05 -3.73
CA GLY A 354 24.55 -2.91 -2.81
C GLY A 354 25.90 -2.26 -2.48
N GLN A 355 26.97 -2.64 -3.20
CA GLN A 355 28.30 -2.10 -3.01
C GLN A 355 28.43 -0.74 -3.68
N ILE A 356 29.08 0.19 -3.00
CA ILE A 356 29.37 1.52 -3.54
C ILE A 356 30.50 1.36 -4.57
N PRO A 357 30.38 1.91 -5.80
CA PRO A 357 31.49 1.94 -6.75
C PRO A 357 32.73 2.59 -6.12
N GLU A 358 33.91 1.96 -6.23
CA GLU A 358 35.13 2.40 -5.53
C GLU A 358 35.49 3.86 -5.84
N GLU A 359 35.32 4.28 -7.09
CA GLU A 359 35.56 5.64 -7.56
C GLU A 359 34.59 6.69 -6.95
N LEU A 360 33.42 6.26 -6.49
CA LEU A 360 32.38 7.12 -5.90
C LEU A 360 32.33 7.04 -4.37
N ALA A 361 33.12 6.17 -3.73
CA ALA A 361 33.06 5.95 -2.28
C ALA A 361 33.25 7.24 -1.47
N LEU A 362 34.23 8.07 -1.87
CA LEU A 362 34.46 9.37 -1.25
C LEU A 362 33.31 10.34 -1.50
N LEU A 363 32.79 10.38 -2.73
CA LEU A 363 31.69 11.26 -3.09
C LEU A 363 30.41 10.91 -2.31
N VAL A 364 30.03 9.63 -2.24
CA VAL A 364 28.88 9.15 -1.44
C VAL A 364 29.04 9.54 0.04
N SER A 365 30.23 9.32 0.62
CA SER A 365 30.53 9.67 2.01
C SER A 365 30.38 11.18 2.27
N ASN A 366 30.93 12.02 1.38
CA ASN A 366 30.83 13.47 1.47
C ASN A 366 29.40 13.96 1.32
N THR A 367 28.64 13.42 0.37
CA THR A 367 27.23 13.80 0.16
C THR A 367 26.38 13.42 1.36
N ALA A 368 26.56 12.21 1.92
CA ALA A 368 25.86 11.76 3.12
C ALA A 368 26.17 12.63 4.34
N ALA A 369 27.45 12.95 4.58
CA ALA A 369 27.85 13.82 5.68
C ALA A 369 27.26 15.24 5.54
N ALA A 370 27.27 15.81 4.33
CA ALA A 370 26.68 17.12 4.07
C ALA A 370 25.15 17.12 4.25
N ALA A 371 24.46 16.09 3.75
CA ALA A 371 23.02 15.93 3.91
C ALA A 371 22.60 15.77 5.37
N GLN A 372 23.33 14.95 6.15
CA GLN A 372 23.08 14.76 7.57
C GLN A 372 23.32 16.05 8.37
N SER A 373 24.39 16.79 8.04
CA SER A 373 24.68 18.09 8.63
C SER A 373 23.55 19.09 8.37
N LEU A 374 23.10 19.19 7.12
CA LEU A 374 21.98 20.06 6.74
C LEU A 374 20.68 19.68 7.47
N TYR A 375 20.36 18.39 7.52
CA TYR A 375 19.17 17.90 8.23
C TYR A 375 19.19 18.27 9.72
N LYS A 376 20.35 18.13 10.38
CA LYS A 376 20.55 18.56 11.76
C LYS A 376 20.28 20.06 11.95
N HIS A 377 20.87 20.92 11.12
CA HIS A 377 20.69 22.37 11.23
C HIS A 377 19.27 22.80 10.89
N ALA A 378 18.63 22.18 9.89
CA ALA A 378 17.24 22.45 9.53
C ALA A 378 16.25 22.10 10.66
N ASN A 379 16.50 21.01 11.40
CA ASN A 379 15.73 20.69 12.61
C ASN A 379 15.96 21.73 13.72
N GLY A 380 17.20 22.18 13.91
CA GLY A 380 17.50 23.28 14.84
C GLY A 380 16.75 24.58 14.50
N LEU A 381 16.70 24.96 13.22
CA LEU A 381 15.95 26.13 12.75
C LEU A 381 14.44 25.99 13.00
N ASN A 382 13.89 24.78 12.83
CA ASN A 382 12.49 24.52 13.13
C ASN A 382 12.18 24.66 14.62
N ASP A 383 13.08 24.18 15.48
CA ASP A 383 12.95 24.31 16.92
C ASP A 383 13.06 25.77 17.35
N ALA A 384 13.95 26.55 16.72
CA ALA A 384 14.07 27.99 16.91
C ALA A 384 12.80 28.75 16.50
N LEU A 385 12.22 28.46 15.33
CA LEU A 385 10.93 29.01 14.91
C LEU A 385 9.82 28.67 15.90
N SER A 386 9.77 27.41 16.34
CA SER A 386 8.79 26.95 17.31
C SER A 386 8.93 27.64 18.68
N ALA A 387 10.16 27.99 19.07
CA ALA A 387 10.45 28.74 20.29
C ALA A 387 10.06 30.21 20.15
N ALA A 388 10.48 30.88 19.06
CA ALA A 388 10.14 32.28 18.77
C ALA A 388 8.63 32.51 18.78
N ARG A 389 7.85 31.56 18.26
CA ARG A 389 6.38 31.60 18.28
C ARG A 389 5.76 31.65 19.67
N ARG A 390 6.45 31.12 20.70
CA ARG A 390 5.94 31.07 22.07
C ARG A 390 6.18 32.39 22.81
N GLU A 391 7.00 33.28 22.25
CA GLU A 391 7.30 34.59 22.84
C GLU A 391 6.14 35.56 22.63
N LYS A 392 5.80 36.31 23.68
CA LYS A 392 4.59 37.15 23.73
C LYS A 392 4.60 38.36 22.77
N ASP A 393 5.78 38.82 22.36
CA ASP A 393 5.96 40.01 21.51
C ASP A 393 6.21 39.66 20.02
N SER A 394 6.06 38.39 19.64
CA SER A 394 6.33 37.93 18.27
C SER A 394 5.12 38.03 17.34
N ASP A 395 5.34 38.34 16.05
CA ASP A 395 4.30 38.25 15.03
C ASP A 395 4.00 36.78 14.70
N SER A 396 3.09 36.21 15.50
CA SER A 396 2.64 34.81 15.36
C SER A 396 2.13 34.47 13.95
N ALA A 397 1.51 35.40 13.23
CA ALA A 397 0.99 35.15 11.88
C ALA A 397 2.12 35.10 10.84
N GLN A 398 3.15 35.93 11.00
CA GLN A 398 4.37 35.85 10.19
C GLN A 398 5.12 34.54 10.45
N ILE A 399 5.32 34.16 11.71
CA ILE A 399 5.99 32.91 12.09
C ILE A 399 5.25 31.68 11.55
N ASP A 400 3.92 31.68 11.62
CA ASP A 400 3.10 30.57 11.15
C ASP A 400 3.20 30.37 9.63
N ARG A 401 3.24 31.47 8.87
CA ARG A 401 3.47 31.42 7.42
C ARG A 401 4.87 30.89 7.10
N LEU A 402 5.89 31.43 7.78
CA LEU A 402 7.28 31.01 7.58
C LEU A 402 7.50 29.55 7.96
N SER A 403 6.88 29.07 9.04
CA SER A 403 6.93 27.66 9.45
C SER A 403 6.31 26.75 8.40
N SER A 404 5.22 27.17 7.76
CA SER A 404 4.58 26.43 6.68
C SER A 404 5.44 26.38 5.41
N GLU A 405 6.06 27.52 5.05
CA GLU A 405 6.99 27.64 3.91
C GLU A 405 8.24 26.77 4.14
N PHE A 406 8.87 26.88 5.31
CA PHE A 406 10.05 26.11 5.69
C PHE A 406 9.76 24.60 5.79
N GLY A 407 8.55 24.21 6.15
CA GLY A 407 8.13 22.81 6.19
C GLY A 407 8.36 22.06 4.87
N ILE A 408 8.19 22.73 3.72
CA ILE A 408 8.44 22.15 2.39
C ILE A 408 9.93 21.81 2.21
N PHE A 409 10.82 22.71 2.64
CA PHE A 409 12.26 22.50 2.59
C PHE A 409 12.68 21.39 3.54
N ARG A 410 12.13 21.37 4.77
CA ARG A 410 12.43 20.33 5.75
C ARG A 410 12.08 18.93 5.25
N ALA A 411 10.90 18.76 4.65
CA ALA A 411 10.49 17.49 4.06
C ALA A 411 11.49 17.00 2.99
N ARG A 412 11.95 17.91 2.12
CA ARG A 412 12.96 17.60 1.09
C ARG A 412 14.33 17.28 1.69
N ILE A 413 14.79 18.05 2.68
CA ILE A 413 16.08 17.83 3.36
C ILE A 413 16.09 16.47 4.07
N GLU A 414 14.99 16.11 4.74
CA GLU A 414 14.84 14.79 5.37
C GLU A 414 14.91 13.66 4.33
N GLN A 415 14.20 13.82 3.21
CA GLN A 415 14.21 12.85 2.12
C GLN A 415 15.62 12.68 1.52
N ILE A 416 16.34 13.78 1.28
CA ILE A 416 17.73 13.75 0.79
C ILE A 416 18.63 13.03 1.81
N SER A 417 18.58 13.41 3.09
CA SER A 417 19.38 12.76 4.14
C SER A 417 19.10 11.26 4.22
N ALA A 418 17.82 10.85 4.21
CA ALA A 418 17.44 9.44 4.30
C ALA A 418 17.98 8.61 3.12
N VAL A 419 17.97 9.15 1.90
CA VAL A 419 18.54 8.47 0.72
C VAL A 419 20.05 8.31 0.87
N TRP A 420 20.77 9.38 1.21
CA TRP A 420 22.23 9.32 1.30
C TRP A 420 22.70 8.47 2.47
N ASP A 421 21.98 8.46 3.60
CA ASP A 421 22.25 7.55 4.72
C ASP A 421 22.15 6.08 4.27
N LEU A 422 21.13 5.73 3.48
CA LEU A 422 20.96 4.38 2.94
C LEU A 422 21.98 4.06 1.83
N LEU A 423 22.31 5.01 0.94
CA LEU A 423 23.32 4.83 -0.10
C LEU A 423 24.73 4.62 0.49
N ALA A 424 25.06 5.32 1.58
CA ALA A 424 26.32 5.19 2.30
C ALA A 424 26.42 3.92 3.16
N THR A 425 25.29 3.23 3.41
CA THR A 425 25.29 2.02 4.24
C THR A 425 25.98 0.84 3.55
N GLU A 426 27.08 0.35 4.09
CA GLU A 426 27.75 -0.84 3.56
C GLU A 426 27.09 -2.16 4.03
N PRO A 427 27.12 -3.22 3.20
CA PRO A 427 26.65 -4.54 3.60
C PRO A 427 27.46 -5.09 4.79
N VAL A 428 26.78 -5.54 5.84
CA VAL A 428 27.43 -6.11 7.04
C VAL A 428 27.31 -7.63 7.03
N GLY A 429 28.44 -8.32 6.87
CA GLY A 429 28.53 -9.79 6.94
C GLY A 429 27.52 -10.48 6.01
N ASP A 430 26.71 -11.38 6.56
CA ASP A 430 25.66 -12.11 5.85
C ASP A 430 24.27 -11.44 5.94
N ALA A 431 24.19 -10.13 6.14
CA ALA A 431 22.90 -9.43 6.01
C ALA A 431 22.47 -9.36 4.53
N PRO A 432 21.15 -9.30 4.24
CA PRO A 432 20.67 -8.93 2.90
C PRO A 432 21.17 -7.52 2.53
N PRO A 433 21.78 -7.31 1.35
CA PRO A 433 22.24 -6.00 0.93
C PRO A 433 21.07 -5.06 0.64
N LEU A 434 21.33 -3.75 0.68
CA LEU A 434 20.40 -2.76 0.17
C LEU A 434 20.47 -2.72 -1.36
N ALA A 435 19.32 -2.62 -2.03
CA ALA A 435 19.28 -2.26 -3.43
C ALA A 435 19.52 -0.76 -3.57
N LYS A 436 20.51 -0.37 -4.37
CA LYS A 436 20.91 1.02 -4.59
C LYS A 436 20.99 1.25 -6.09
N TRP A 437 20.29 2.25 -6.60
CA TRP A 437 20.32 2.56 -8.04
C TRP A 437 20.08 4.04 -8.31
N ILE A 438 20.46 4.45 -9.51
CA ILE A 438 20.18 5.78 -10.04
C ILE A 438 19.36 5.59 -11.31
N GLU A 439 18.33 6.40 -11.49
CA GLU A 439 17.47 6.38 -12.68
C GLU A 439 17.52 7.74 -13.37
N CYS A 440 17.65 7.73 -14.69
CA CYS A 440 17.72 8.90 -15.54
C CYS A 440 16.38 9.07 -16.27
N SER A 441 15.69 10.17 -15.99
CA SER A 441 14.43 10.50 -16.66
C SER A 441 14.65 11.63 -17.68
N HIS A 442 14.04 11.47 -18.86
CA HIS A 442 14.08 12.46 -19.93
C HIS A 442 12.69 13.05 -20.15
N ASN A 443 12.40 14.19 -19.53
CA ASN A 443 11.14 14.91 -19.72
C ASN A 443 11.38 16.22 -20.47
N SER A 444 10.76 16.35 -21.65
CA SER A 444 10.57 17.63 -22.38
C SER A 444 11.72 18.63 -22.21
N ASP A 445 12.89 18.29 -22.77
CA ASP A 445 14.15 19.06 -22.81
C ASP A 445 15.02 19.09 -21.54
N LYS A 446 14.67 18.40 -20.44
CA LYS A 446 15.54 18.31 -19.25
C LYS A 446 15.79 16.87 -18.82
N THR A 447 17.07 16.56 -18.61
CA THR A 447 17.51 15.34 -17.93
C THR A 447 17.43 15.55 -16.42
N ASP A 448 16.82 14.60 -15.71
CA ASP A 448 16.82 14.56 -14.25
C ASP A 448 17.26 13.19 -13.78
N TYR A 449 18.08 13.18 -12.73
CA TYR A 449 18.56 11.96 -12.10
C TYR A 449 17.85 11.77 -10.78
N SER A 450 17.39 10.55 -10.52
CA SER A 450 16.79 10.17 -9.25
C SER A 450 17.65 9.11 -8.56
N PHE A 451 17.95 9.37 -7.29
CA PHE A 451 18.73 8.48 -6.44
C PHE A 451 17.77 7.63 -5.62
N HIS A 452 18.03 6.33 -5.56
CA HIS A 452 17.15 5.36 -4.89
C HIS A 452 17.94 4.40 -4.01
N ALA A 453 17.41 4.13 -2.83
CA ALA A 453 17.91 3.09 -1.95
C ALA A 453 16.75 2.38 -1.25
N SER A 454 16.79 1.04 -1.20
CA SER A 454 15.73 0.25 -0.58
C SER A 454 16.26 -1.05 0.01
N PRO A 455 15.75 -1.50 1.17
CA PRO A 455 15.91 -2.88 1.62
C PRO A 455 15.37 -3.86 0.58
N VAL A 456 15.98 -5.05 0.51
CA VAL A 456 15.48 -6.18 -0.32
C VAL A 456 14.48 -7.08 0.42
N SER A 457 14.34 -6.89 1.74
CA SER A 457 13.38 -7.60 2.59
C SER A 457 12.90 -6.71 3.73
N ALA A 458 11.60 -6.74 4.00
CA ALA A 458 10.99 -6.06 5.15
C ALA A 458 10.98 -6.90 6.43
N ALA A 459 11.48 -8.14 6.38
CA ALA A 459 11.39 -9.12 7.46
C ALA A 459 11.96 -8.60 8.80
N ALA A 460 13.18 -8.05 8.78
CA ALA A 460 13.85 -7.48 9.96
C ALA A 460 13.01 -6.38 10.62
N MET A 461 12.45 -5.51 9.77
CA MET A 461 11.74 -4.30 10.19
C MET A 461 10.38 -4.64 10.77
N LEU A 462 9.63 -5.55 10.14
CA LEU A 462 8.36 -6.05 10.66
C LEU A 462 8.55 -6.83 11.97
N ALA A 463 9.59 -7.67 12.05
CA ALA A 463 9.89 -8.43 13.27
C ALA A 463 10.20 -7.53 14.47
N ALA A 464 11.05 -6.51 14.29
CA ALA A 464 11.42 -5.59 15.36
C ALA A 464 10.32 -4.56 15.67
N GLY A 465 9.75 -3.96 14.62
CA GLY A 465 8.81 -2.84 14.75
C GLY A 465 7.38 -3.24 15.10
N LEU A 466 6.94 -4.44 14.72
CA LEU A 466 5.57 -4.90 14.92
C LEU A 466 5.48 -6.20 15.71
N TRP A 467 6.04 -7.30 15.21
CA TRP A 467 5.75 -8.64 15.76
C TRP A 467 6.23 -8.84 17.19
N ARG A 468 7.41 -8.32 17.54
CA ARG A 468 7.97 -8.42 18.90
C ARG A 468 7.35 -7.45 19.90
N ARG A 469 6.52 -6.51 19.44
CA ARG A 469 5.94 -5.44 20.26
C ARG A 469 4.44 -5.56 20.42
N ALA A 470 3.75 -5.96 19.36
CA ALA A 470 2.30 -6.12 19.32
C ALA A 470 1.79 -7.03 20.45
N ALA A 471 0.69 -6.66 21.09
CA ALA A 471 0.03 -7.53 22.07
C ALA A 471 -0.45 -8.85 21.43
N GLY A 472 -0.74 -8.83 20.13
CA GLY A 472 -1.10 -9.99 19.33
C GLY A 472 -1.41 -9.60 17.89
N ALA A 473 -1.26 -10.54 16.95
CA ALA A 473 -1.49 -10.26 15.53
C ALA A 473 -2.13 -11.44 14.80
N ILE A 474 -3.14 -11.16 13.99
CA ILE A 474 -3.78 -12.11 13.09
C ILE A 474 -3.51 -11.62 11.67
N LEU A 475 -2.83 -12.43 10.86
CA LEU A 475 -2.65 -12.20 9.44
C LEU A 475 -3.63 -13.10 8.70
N THR A 476 -4.45 -12.54 7.83
CA THR A 476 -5.41 -13.33 7.05
C THR A 476 -5.54 -12.83 5.62
N SER A 477 -5.85 -13.75 4.71
CA SER A 477 -6.10 -13.50 3.28
C SER A 477 -6.79 -14.73 2.70
N ALA A 478 -7.38 -14.58 1.51
CA ALA A 478 -7.85 -15.72 0.71
C ALA A 478 -6.71 -16.63 0.25
N THR A 479 -5.52 -16.07 0.06
CA THR A 479 -4.33 -16.76 -0.43
C THR A 479 -3.10 -16.25 0.34
N LEU A 480 -2.51 -17.11 1.16
CA LEU A 480 -1.27 -16.89 1.93
C LEU A 480 -0.27 -18.02 1.71
N GLN A 481 -0.76 -19.25 1.54
CA GLN A 481 0.07 -20.39 1.21
C GLN A 481 0.60 -20.23 -0.21
N SER A 482 1.87 -20.59 -0.36
CA SER A 482 2.50 -20.76 -1.65
C SER A 482 3.00 -22.19 -1.73
N LEU A 483 2.61 -22.91 -2.79
CA LEU A 483 2.96 -24.32 -2.95
C LEU A 483 2.53 -25.19 -1.75
N GLY A 484 1.39 -24.87 -1.13
CA GLY A 484 0.85 -25.55 0.05
C GLY A 484 1.58 -25.25 1.37
N SER A 485 2.45 -24.24 1.40
CA SER A 485 3.23 -23.87 2.58
C SER A 485 3.15 -22.38 2.89
N PHE A 486 3.14 -22.03 4.19
CA PHE A 486 3.23 -20.65 4.66
C PHE A 486 4.66 -20.09 4.66
N GLN A 487 5.67 -20.94 4.42
CA GLN A 487 7.09 -20.61 4.58
C GLN A 487 7.49 -19.34 3.83
N HIS A 488 6.99 -19.14 2.61
CA HIS A 488 7.30 -17.96 1.81
C HIS A 488 6.84 -16.66 2.49
N LEU A 489 5.61 -16.62 3.00
CA LEU A 489 5.10 -15.46 3.74
C LEU A 489 5.86 -15.25 5.05
N LEU A 490 6.13 -16.33 5.80
CA LEU A 490 6.85 -16.25 7.07
C LEU A 490 8.27 -15.69 6.88
N GLN A 491 8.94 -16.06 5.78
CA GLN A 491 10.24 -15.49 5.38
C GLN A 491 10.14 -14.01 5.06
N GLN A 492 9.17 -13.62 4.22
CA GLN A 492 9.01 -12.23 3.77
C GLN A 492 8.60 -11.28 4.90
N THR A 493 7.86 -11.77 5.89
CA THR A 493 7.36 -10.98 7.02
C THR A 493 8.27 -11.05 8.25
N GLY A 494 9.27 -11.95 8.29
CA GLY A 494 10.14 -12.16 9.45
C GLY A 494 9.52 -13.02 10.56
N LEU A 495 8.29 -13.51 10.38
CA LEU A 495 7.64 -14.45 11.32
C LEU A 495 8.37 -15.79 11.42
N GLN A 496 9.22 -16.15 10.46
CA GLN A 496 10.08 -17.33 10.56
C GLN A 496 11.02 -17.32 11.79
N TRP A 497 11.33 -16.14 12.34
CA TRP A 497 12.15 -15.99 13.54
C TRP A 497 11.35 -16.05 14.84
N LEU A 498 10.04 -16.27 14.75
CA LEU A 498 9.09 -16.34 15.85
C LEU A 498 8.43 -17.73 15.83
N PRO A 499 9.09 -18.75 16.40
CA PRO A 499 8.74 -20.16 16.20
C PRO A 499 7.38 -20.56 16.80
N GLU A 500 6.82 -19.77 17.70
CA GLU A 500 5.49 -20.04 18.29
C GLU A 500 4.33 -19.50 17.45
N THR A 501 4.63 -18.88 16.30
CA THR A 501 3.63 -18.40 15.34
C THR A 501 2.76 -19.56 14.84
N THR A 502 1.45 -19.43 15.02
CA THR A 502 0.49 -20.45 14.57
C THR A 502 0.14 -20.26 13.11
N THR A 503 0.12 -21.33 12.32
CA THR A 503 -0.35 -21.30 10.93
C THR A 503 -1.58 -22.19 10.77
N LEU A 504 -2.56 -21.72 9.99
CA LEU A 504 -3.82 -22.44 9.77
C LEU A 504 -4.33 -22.19 8.35
N ALA A 505 -4.52 -23.26 7.58
CA ALA A 505 -5.19 -23.20 6.29
C ALA A 505 -6.60 -23.79 6.45
N LEU A 506 -7.63 -22.97 6.21
CA LEU A 506 -9.02 -23.38 6.34
C LEU A 506 -9.52 -24.04 5.06
N GLU A 507 -10.34 -25.07 5.21
CA GLU A 507 -10.99 -25.72 4.08
C GLU A 507 -11.98 -24.76 3.40
N SER A 508 -11.96 -24.74 2.07
CA SER A 508 -12.96 -24.02 1.27
C SER A 508 -14.36 -24.61 1.52
N PRO A 509 -15.41 -23.78 1.63
CA PRO A 509 -16.78 -24.27 1.74
C PRO A 509 -17.33 -24.83 0.41
N PHE A 510 -16.63 -24.63 -0.71
CA PHE A 510 -17.13 -24.94 -2.05
C PHE A 510 -16.79 -26.36 -2.52
N ASN A 511 -17.65 -26.91 -3.37
CA ASN A 511 -17.46 -28.22 -3.97
C ASN A 511 -16.87 -28.08 -5.38
N PHE A 512 -15.56 -27.85 -5.46
CA PHE A 512 -14.86 -27.59 -6.73
C PHE A 512 -15.03 -28.70 -7.79
N PRO A 513 -14.98 -30.01 -7.47
CA PRO A 513 -15.23 -31.06 -8.47
C PRO A 513 -16.61 -31.01 -9.14
N ALA A 514 -17.62 -30.52 -8.40
CA ALA A 514 -18.99 -30.40 -8.91
C ALA A 514 -19.25 -29.04 -9.59
N GLN A 515 -18.56 -27.98 -9.15
CA GLN A 515 -18.78 -26.63 -9.64
C GLN A 515 -17.89 -26.27 -10.83
N GLY A 516 -16.70 -26.85 -10.97
CA GLY A 516 -15.80 -26.42 -12.04
C GLY A 516 -14.89 -27.47 -12.64
N GLU A 517 -14.46 -27.16 -13.86
CA GLU A 517 -13.56 -27.98 -14.66
C GLU A 517 -12.22 -27.27 -14.89
N LEU A 518 -11.13 -28.03 -14.87
CA LEU A 518 -9.82 -27.56 -15.30
C LEU A 518 -9.48 -28.22 -16.64
N TYR A 519 -9.29 -27.39 -17.67
CA TYR A 519 -8.87 -27.81 -19.00
C TYR A 519 -7.46 -27.30 -19.31
N ILE A 520 -6.60 -28.18 -19.79
CA ILE A 520 -5.26 -27.83 -20.26
C ILE A 520 -5.15 -28.33 -21.70
N PRO A 521 -5.40 -27.46 -22.71
CA PRO A 521 -5.33 -27.84 -24.10
C PRO A 521 -3.90 -28.29 -24.48
N PRO A 522 -3.75 -29.16 -25.49
CA PRO A 522 -2.44 -29.57 -25.99
C PRO A 522 -1.80 -28.43 -26.82
N VAL A 523 -1.37 -27.37 -26.14
CA VAL A 523 -0.67 -26.23 -26.74
C VAL A 523 0.75 -26.65 -27.11
N ALA A 524 1.11 -26.58 -28.39
CA ALA A 524 2.41 -27.02 -28.88
C ALA A 524 3.50 -25.98 -28.62
N ALA A 525 3.21 -24.71 -28.88
CA ALA A 525 4.15 -23.61 -28.72
C ALA A 525 4.44 -23.36 -27.24
N SER A 526 5.73 -23.30 -26.89
CA SER A 526 6.13 -22.86 -25.55
C SER A 526 6.02 -21.33 -25.45
N PRO A 527 5.65 -20.76 -24.30
CA PRO A 527 5.72 -19.31 -24.06
C PRO A 527 7.11 -18.68 -24.18
N LYS A 528 8.16 -19.50 -24.35
CA LYS A 528 9.52 -19.07 -24.74
C LYS A 528 9.58 -18.61 -26.20
N GLN A 529 8.66 -19.07 -27.06
CA GLN A 529 8.49 -18.67 -28.46
C GLN A 529 7.29 -17.72 -28.54
N ALA A 530 7.52 -16.44 -28.23
CA ALA A 530 6.46 -15.47 -27.99
C ALA A 530 5.46 -15.36 -29.17
N ASP A 531 5.95 -15.28 -30.41
CA ASP A 531 5.09 -15.09 -31.58
C ASP A 531 4.24 -16.32 -31.91
N ALA A 532 4.87 -17.51 -31.88
CA ALA A 532 4.18 -18.78 -32.12
C ALA A 532 3.11 -19.06 -31.06
N HIS A 533 3.44 -18.84 -29.78
CA HIS A 533 2.49 -18.98 -28.68
C HIS A 533 1.33 -17.98 -28.78
N THR A 534 1.62 -16.74 -29.19
CA THR A 534 0.58 -15.71 -29.38
C THR A 534 -0.36 -16.06 -30.53
N ALA A 535 0.17 -16.61 -31.64
CA ALA A 535 -0.65 -17.14 -32.72
C ALA A 535 -1.54 -18.29 -32.26
N GLU A 536 -0.96 -19.25 -31.53
CA GLU A 536 -1.71 -20.41 -31.03
C GLU A 536 -2.80 -20.03 -30.02
N ILE A 537 -2.57 -19.04 -29.14
CA ILE A 537 -3.64 -18.50 -28.27
C ILE A 537 -4.79 -17.95 -29.11
N ALA A 538 -4.49 -17.14 -30.14
CA ALA A 538 -5.52 -16.57 -31.00
C ALA A 538 -6.33 -17.64 -31.76
N GLU A 539 -5.72 -18.79 -32.06
CA GLU A 539 -6.42 -19.93 -32.65
C GLU A 539 -7.27 -20.73 -31.65
N TRP A 540 -6.87 -20.77 -30.37
CA TRP A 540 -7.60 -21.48 -29.32
C TRP A 540 -8.79 -20.70 -28.77
N LEU A 541 -8.68 -19.37 -28.61
CA LEU A 541 -9.74 -18.58 -27.99
C LEU A 541 -11.11 -18.74 -28.67
N PRO A 542 -11.26 -18.69 -30.01
CA PRO A 542 -12.56 -18.92 -30.65
C PRO A 542 -13.11 -20.34 -30.48
N LYS A 543 -12.24 -21.34 -30.25
CA LYS A 543 -12.63 -22.73 -29.96
C LYS A 543 -13.11 -22.92 -28.52
N LEU A 544 -12.69 -22.02 -27.63
CA LEU A 544 -12.95 -22.06 -26.20
C LEU A 544 -14.13 -21.18 -25.79
N ILE A 545 -14.37 -20.09 -26.53
CA ILE A 545 -15.36 -19.06 -26.20
C ILE A 545 -16.49 -19.12 -27.24
N SER A 546 -17.67 -19.54 -26.79
CA SER A 546 -18.89 -19.49 -27.61
C SER A 546 -19.46 -18.06 -27.62
N PRO A 547 -19.71 -17.46 -28.79
CA PRO A 547 -20.37 -16.15 -28.88
C PRO A 547 -21.88 -16.22 -28.58
N GLU A 548 -22.46 -17.43 -28.58
CA GLU A 548 -23.90 -17.66 -28.40
C GLU A 548 -24.28 -17.90 -26.93
N GLU A 549 -23.34 -18.34 -26.10
CA GLU A 549 -23.58 -18.55 -24.68
C GLU A 549 -23.46 -17.24 -23.91
N ALA A 550 -24.55 -16.83 -23.24
CA ALA A 550 -24.62 -15.60 -22.46
C ALA A 550 -23.83 -15.69 -21.14
N VAL A 551 -22.51 -15.89 -21.25
CA VAL A 551 -21.59 -16.05 -20.12
C VAL A 551 -20.41 -15.10 -20.23
N GLY A 552 -19.92 -14.65 -19.08
CA GLY A 552 -18.72 -13.84 -18.97
C GLY A 552 -17.45 -14.69 -19.05
N THR A 553 -16.53 -14.30 -19.92
CA THR A 553 -15.20 -14.89 -20.03
C THR A 553 -14.14 -13.87 -19.59
N LEU A 554 -13.24 -14.28 -18.70
CA LEU A 554 -12.08 -13.50 -18.30
C LEU A 554 -10.80 -14.12 -18.87
N VAL A 555 -10.08 -13.39 -19.72
CA VAL A 555 -8.80 -13.81 -20.28
C VAL A 555 -7.67 -12.97 -19.69
N LEU A 556 -6.73 -13.65 -19.02
CA LEU A 556 -5.61 -13.04 -18.32
C LEU A 556 -4.31 -13.24 -19.08
N PHE A 557 -3.60 -12.12 -19.28
CA PHE A 557 -2.33 -12.04 -19.98
C PHE A 557 -1.21 -11.55 -19.06
N SER A 558 0.00 -12.10 -19.22
CA SER A 558 1.18 -11.60 -18.51
C SER A 558 1.88 -10.45 -19.24
N SER A 559 1.42 -10.07 -20.44
CA SER A 559 2.02 -9.02 -21.28
C SER A 559 0.97 -8.25 -22.05
N ARG A 560 1.03 -6.91 -21.99
CA ARG A 560 0.14 -6.01 -22.74
C ARG A 560 0.29 -6.18 -24.25
N LYS A 561 1.53 -6.39 -24.73
CA LYS A 561 1.80 -6.65 -26.14
C LYS A 561 1.05 -7.89 -26.62
N GLN A 562 1.16 -9.00 -25.90
CA GLN A 562 0.46 -10.24 -26.27
C GLN A 562 -1.07 -10.08 -26.22
N MET A 563 -1.60 -9.37 -25.22
CA MET A 563 -3.04 -9.07 -25.12
C MET A 563 -3.55 -8.32 -26.36
N GLN A 564 -2.83 -7.28 -26.79
CA GLN A 564 -3.17 -6.48 -27.98
C GLN A 564 -3.01 -7.30 -29.28
N ASP A 565 -1.91 -8.04 -29.42
CA ASP A 565 -1.64 -8.88 -30.59
C ASP A 565 -2.71 -9.97 -30.76
N VAL A 566 -3.18 -10.57 -29.66
CA VAL A 566 -4.28 -11.54 -29.69
C VAL A 566 -5.60 -10.86 -30.05
N ALA A 567 -5.90 -9.69 -29.46
CA ALA A 567 -7.14 -8.96 -29.75
C ALA A 567 -7.28 -8.63 -31.25
N LEU A 568 -6.18 -8.23 -31.90
CA LEU A 568 -6.15 -7.94 -33.34
C LEU A 568 -6.34 -9.18 -34.23
N ARG A 569 -6.12 -10.38 -33.70
CA ARG A 569 -6.23 -11.66 -34.43
C ARG A 569 -7.54 -12.39 -34.17
N LEU A 570 -8.41 -11.86 -33.29
CA LEU A 570 -9.72 -12.45 -33.05
C LEU A 570 -10.63 -12.29 -34.27
N PRO A 571 -11.52 -13.27 -34.53
CA PRO A 571 -12.46 -13.20 -35.64
C PRO A 571 -13.53 -12.11 -35.40
N GLU A 572 -14.10 -11.58 -36.48
CA GLU A 572 -15.11 -10.50 -36.45
C GLU A 572 -16.32 -10.82 -35.55
N SER A 573 -16.67 -12.10 -35.38
CA SER A 573 -17.76 -12.55 -34.50
C SER A 573 -17.50 -12.26 -33.02
N HIS A 574 -16.24 -12.19 -32.58
CA HIS A 574 -15.87 -12.02 -31.18
C HIS A 574 -15.51 -10.58 -30.82
N LEU A 575 -15.18 -9.75 -31.82
CA LEU A 575 -14.80 -8.34 -31.61
C LEU A 575 -15.89 -7.51 -30.90
N PRO A 576 -17.20 -7.65 -31.20
CA PRO A 576 -18.25 -6.90 -30.49
C PRO A 576 -18.40 -7.27 -29.01
N LEU A 577 -17.89 -8.44 -28.60
CA LEU A 577 -17.98 -8.97 -27.24
C LEU A 577 -16.80 -8.52 -26.37
N LEU A 578 -15.75 -7.99 -27.00
CA LEU A 578 -14.44 -7.78 -26.40
C LEU A 578 -14.36 -6.45 -25.65
N LEU A 579 -13.86 -6.52 -24.42
CA LEU A 579 -13.61 -5.38 -23.54
C LEU A 579 -12.16 -5.47 -23.02
N ILE A 580 -11.31 -4.53 -23.41
CA ILE A 580 -9.86 -4.58 -23.13
C ILE A 580 -9.49 -3.60 -22.02
N GLN A 581 -8.71 -4.09 -21.05
CA GLN A 581 -8.11 -3.25 -20.02
C GLN A 581 -7.17 -2.20 -20.63
N GLY A 582 -7.47 -0.93 -20.38
CA GLY A 582 -6.69 0.22 -20.85
C GLY A 582 -7.52 1.16 -21.72
N ASP A 583 -8.55 0.64 -22.40
CA ASP A 583 -9.40 1.45 -23.29
C ASP A 583 -10.38 2.32 -22.51
N LEU A 584 -10.88 1.79 -21.37
CA LEU A 584 -11.82 2.47 -20.49
C LEU A 584 -11.43 2.26 -19.02
N PRO A 585 -11.88 3.16 -18.12
CA PRO A 585 -11.77 2.95 -16.68
C PRO A 585 -12.35 1.59 -16.25
N LYS A 586 -11.67 0.90 -15.33
CA LYS A 586 -12.03 -0.45 -14.85
C LYS A 586 -13.50 -0.56 -14.43
N ALA A 587 -14.03 0.44 -13.72
CA ALA A 587 -15.43 0.45 -13.30
C ALA A 587 -16.42 0.41 -14.47
N ILE A 588 -16.14 1.16 -15.54
CA ILE A 588 -16.98 1.21 -16.75
C ILE A 588 -16.89 -0.10 -17.54
N LEU A 589 -15.70 -0.72 -17.62
CA LEU A 589 -15.54 -2.03 -18.26
C LEU A 589 -16.40 -3.09 -17.56
N LEU A 590 -16.38 -3.13 -16.23
CA LEU A 590 -17.17 -4.09 -15.46
C LEU A 590 -18.66 -3.84 -15.56
N GLU A 591 -19.08 -2.58 -15.61
CA GLU A 591 -20.49 -2.23 -15.80
C GLU A 591 -21.00 -2.70 -17.17
N ARG A 592 -20.27 -2.38 -18.25
CA ARG A 592 -20.61 -2.84 -19.60
C ARG A 592 -20.63 -4.35 -19.71
N HIS A 593 -19.70 -5.02 -19.04
CA HIS A 593 -19.64 -6.48 -19.00
C HIS A 593 -20.92 -7.07 -18.37
N ARG A 594 -21.28 -6.62 -17.17
CA ARG A 594 -22.51 -7.07 -16.48
C ARG A 594 -23.76 -6.75 -17.28
N GLN A 595 -23.83 -5.56 -17.87
CA GLN A 595 -24.95 -5.17 -18.72
C GLN A 595 -25.10 -6.11 -19.93
N ALA A 596 -24.01 -6.47 -20.59
CA ALA A 596 -24.05 -7.40 -21.71
C ALA A 596 -24.57 -8.79 -21.31
N ILE A 597 -24.10 -9.33 -20.17
CA ILE A 597 -24.59 -10.62 -19.65
C ILE A 597 -26.07 -10.55 -19.27
N ALA A 598 -26.50 -9.46 -18.60
CA ALA A 598 -27.90 -9.24 -18.24
C ALA A 598 -28.82 -9.13 -19.46
N GLU A 599 -28.32 -8.62 -20.58
CA GLU A 599 -29.00 -8.53 -21.87
C GLU A 599 -28.95 -9.86 -22.66
N GLY A 600 -28.42 -10.93 -22.08
CA GLY A 600 -28.36 -12.26 -22.68
C GLY A 600 -27.29 -12.39 -23.77
N ARG A 601 -26.24 -11.57 -23.74
CA ARG A 601 -25.10 -11.65 -24.66
C ARG A 601 -23.85 -12.16 -23.95
N ALA A 602 -22.99 -12.85 -24.67
CA ALA A 602 -21.64 -13.16 -24.20
C ALA A 602 -20.83 -11.88 -23.97
N SER A 603 -19.83 -11.93 -23.09
CA SER A 603 -18.88 -10.82 -22.95
C SER A 603 -17.50 -11.32 -22.55
N ILE A 604 -16.45 -10.74 -23.16
CA ILE A 604 -15.06 -11.17 -23.02
C ILE A 604 -14.23 -10.03 -22.42
N LEU A 605 -13.72 -10.20 -21.21
CA LEU A 605 -12.80 -9.29 -20.56
C LEU A 605 -11.36 -9.71 -20.83
N PHE A 606 -10.58 -8.86 -21.49
CA PHE A 606 -9.13 -8.99 -21.61
C PHE A 606 -8.46 -8.12 -20.56
N GLY A 607 -7.63 -8.74 -19.72
CA GLY A 607 -6.89 -8.03 -18.68
C GLY A 607 -5.49 -8.59 -18.47
N LEU A 608 -4.62 -7.78 -17.90
CA LEU A 608 -3.34 -8.24 -17.36
C LEU A 608 -3.58 -9.03 -16.06
N ASP A 609 -2.58 -9.78 -15.58
CA ASP A 609 -2.66 -10.52 -14.31
C ASP A 609 -3.13 -9.63 -13.14
N SER A 610 -2.71 -8.36 -13.10
CA SER A 610 -3.14 -7.37 -12.09
C SER A 610 -4.60 -6.96 -12.19
N PHE A 611 -5.25 -7.17 -13.34
CA PHE A 611 -6.66 -6.88 -13.52
C PHE A 611 -7.54 -7.79 -12.66
N ALA A 612 -7.10 -9.05 -12.47
CA ALA A 612 -7.82 -10.08 -11.73
C ALA A 612 -7.99 -9.74 -10.23
N GLU A 613 -7.07 -8.95 -9.66
CA GLU A 613 -7.17 -8.52 -8.27
C GLU A 613 -8.41 -7.61 -8.05
N GLY A 614 -9.16 -7.90 -7.00
CA GLY A 614 -10.35 -7.12 -6.62
C GLY A 614 -11.54 -7.21 -7.58
N LEU A 615 -11.59 -8.16 -8.52
CA LEU A 615 -12.77 -8.39 -9.34
C LEU A 615 -13.84 -9.18 -8.58
N ASP A 616 -15.08 -8.67 -8.60
CA ASP A 616 -16.26 -9.37 -8.12
C ASP A 616 -17.32 -9.56 -9.23
N LEU A 617 -17.19 -10.67 -9.96
CA LEU A 617 -18.09 -11.22 -10.97
C LEU A 617 -18.62 -12.61 -10.50
N PRO A 618 -19.84 -12.74 -9.97
CA PRO A 618 -20.43 -14.01 -9.53
C PRO A 618 -21.24 -14.70 -10.64
N GLY A 619 -21.44 -16.01 -10.55
CA GLY A 619 -22.29 -16.78 -11.46
C GLY A 619 -21.94 -16.63 -12.94
N SER A 620 -22.94 -16.31 -13.76
CA SER A 620 -22.79 -16.14 -15.21
C SER A 620 -21.90 -14.97 -15.60
N ASP A 621 -21.65 -14.01 -14.70
CA ASP A 621 -20.73 -12.89 -14.96
C ASP A 621 -19.28 -13.37 -15.11
N CYS A 622 -18.92 -14.57 -14.65
CA CYS A 622 -17.61 -15.16 -14.92
C CYS A 622 -17.66 -16.69 -14.85
N ALA A 623 -18.10 -17.33 -15.95
CA ALA A 623 -18.17 -18.78 -16.05
C ALA A 623 -16.94 -19.39 -16.74
N HIS A 624 -16.04 -18.58 -17.30
CA HIS A 624 -14.81 -19.07 -17.92
C HIS A 624 -13.62 -18.16 -17.59
N VAL A 625 -12.60 -18.72 -16.95
CA VAL A 625 -11.32 -18.05 -16.72
C VAL A 625 -10.26 -18.70 -17.61
N ILE A 626 -9.65 -17.92 -18.51
CA ILE A 626 -8.59 -18.37 -19.40
C ILE A 626 -7.29 -17.68 -19.01
N ILE A 627 -6.27 -18.49 -18.75
CA ILE A 627 -4.92 -18.03 -18.38
C ILE A 627 -4.05 -18.25 -19.60
N ALA A 628 -3.75 -17.17 -20.32
CA ALA A 628 -3.00 -17.23 -21.57
C ALA A 628 -1.56 -17.72 -21.34
N LYS A 629 -0.95 -17.30 -20.23
CA LYS A 629 0.43 -17.66 -19.85
C LYS A 629 0.54 -17.71 -18.33
N LEU A 630 1.39 -18.59 -17.80
CA LEU A 630 1.64 -18.62 -16.34
C LEU A 630 2.19 -17.26 -15.88
N PRO A 631 1.68 -16.72 -14.74
CA PRO A 631 1.91 -15.33 -14.30
C PRO A 631 3.28 -15.14 -13.63
N PHE A 632 4.34 -15.53 -14.34
CA PHE A 632 5.71 -15.29 -13.91
C PHE A 632 6.07 -13.83 -14.13
N THR A 633 6.45 -13.16 -13.04
CA THR A 633 7.09 -11.85 -13.10
C THR A 633 8.58 -12.00 -13.36
N MET A 634 9.08 -11.24 -14.35
CA MET A 634 10.51 -11.07 -14.50
C MET A 634 10.98 -10.05 -13.45
N PRO A 635 12.09 -10.32 -12.75
CA PRO A 635 12.69 -9.36 -11.84
C PRO A 635 13.34 -8.23 -12.65
N ASP A 636 12.50 -7.35 -13.19
CA ASP A 636 12.95 -6.17 -13.92
C ASP A 636 13.34 -5.06 -12.94
N HIS A 637 12.69 -5.02 -11.78
CA HIS A 637 12.88 -4.01 -10.76
C HIS A 637 14.24 -4.17 -10.03
N PRO A 638 14.99 -3.09 -9.78
CA PRO A 638 16.29 -3.13 -9.10
C PRO A 638 16.29 -3.93 -7.78
N ILE A 639 15.30 -3.71 -6.92
CA ILE A 639 15.12 -4.44 -5.65
C ILE A 639 15.06 -5.96 -5.87
N GLU A 640 14.28 -6.42 -6.84
CA GLU A 640 14.10 -7.85 -7.13
C GLU A 640 15.37 -8.46 -7.75
N LYS A 641 16.09 -7.69 -8.57
CA LYS A 641 17.41 -8.09 -9.12
C LYS A 641 18.44 -8.28 -8.01
N THR A 642 18.57 -7.31 -7.10
CA THR A 642 19.48 -7.40 -5.95
C THR A 642 19.13 -8.59 -5.07
N ARG A 643 17.84 -8.79 -4.76
CA ARG A 643 17.38 -9.95 -3.99
C ARG A 643 17.71 -11.28 -4.67
N SER A 644 17.51 -11.36 -5.99
CA SER A 644 17.77 -12.57 -6.76
C SER A 644 19.26 -12.92 -6.75
N ARG A 645 20.14 -11.95 -7.02
CA ARG A 645 21.60 -12.17 -6.95
C ARG A 645 22.06 -12.61 -5.57
N TRP A 646 21.53 -11.99 -4.52
CA TRP A 646 21.87 -12.36 -3.14
C TRP A 646 21.50 -13.82 -2.82
N ILE A 647 20.38 -14.33 -3.33
CA ILE A 647 20.00 -15.74 -3.20
C ILE A 647 20.96 -16.63 -4.01
N GLU A 648 21.31 -16.25 -5.23
CA GLU A 648 22.26 -17.00 -6.08
C GLU A 648 23.64 -17.13 -5.44
N GLN A 649 24.15 -16.06 -4.84
CA GLN A 649 25.44 -16.04 -4.13
C GLN A 649 25.48 -17.00 -2.93
N ARG A 650 24.31 -17.32 -2.36
CA ARG A 650 24.17 -18.30 -1.27
C ARG A 650 23.93 -19.73 -1.77
N GLY A 651 24.02 -19.95 -3.07
CA GLY A 651 23.74 -21.25 -3.71
C GLY A 651 22.24 -21.57 -3.84
N GLY A 652 21.36 -20.60 -3.60
CA GLY A 652 19.92 -20.72 -3.78
C GLY A 652 19.49 -20.55 -5.24
N ASN A 653 18.20 -20.76 -5.49
CA ASN A 653 17.61 -20.58 -6.83
C ASN A 653 16.45 -19.58 -6.77
N PRO A 654 16.65 -18.31 -7.18
CA PRO A 654 15.62 -17.27 -7.08
C PRO A 654 14.34 -17.62 -7.82
N PHE A 655 14.46 -18.31 -8.96
CA PHE A 655 13.31 -18.73 -9.73
C PHE A 655 12.43 -19.69 -8.93
N MET A 656 13.04 -20.63 -8.20
CA MET A 656 12.30 -21.59 -7.36
C MET A 656 11.86 -21.02 -6.00
N GLU A 657 12.63 -20.08 -5.43
CA GLU A 657 12.38 -19.53 -4.08
C GLU A 657 11.49 -18.28 -4.07
N ILE A 658 11.44 -17.55 -5.18
CA ILE A 658 10.65 -16.32 -5.32
C ILE A 658 9.65 -16.47 -6.46
N THR A 659 10.13 -16.63 -7.69
CA THR A 659 9.29 -16.48 -8.90
C THR A 659 8.19 -17.54 -8.99
N VAL A 660 8.49 -18.81 -8.70
CA VAL A 660 7.49 -19.89 -8.69
C VAL A 660 6.48 -19.71 -7.56
N PRO A 661 6.89 -19.44 -6.30
CA PRO A 661 5.96 -19.13 -5.22
C PRO A 661 4.97 -17.99 -5.50
N GLU A 662 5.47 -16.86 -6.04
CA GLU A 662 4.63 -15.71 -6.38
C GLU A 662 3.67 -16.02 -7.52
N ALA A 663 4.14 -16.75 -8.55
CA ALA A 663 3.28 -17.20 -9.64
C ALA A 663 2.18 -18.15 -9.14
N GLY A 664 2.47 -19.00 -8.16
CA GLY A 664 1.48 -19.88 -7.53
C GLY A 664 0.36 -19.13 -6.83
N ILE A 665 0.70 -18.06 -6.09
CA ILE A 665 -0.28 -17.18 -5.44
C ILE A 665 -1.16 -16.50 -6.49
N LYS A 666 -0.55 -15.83 -7.49
CA LYS A 666 -1.28 -15.15 -8.57
C LYS A 666 -2.19 -16.09 -9.34
N LEU A 667 -1.71 -17.29 -9.65
CA LEU A 667 -2.49 -18.32 -10.33
C LEU A 667 -3.71 -18.74 -9.51
N THR A 668 -3.53 -18.96 -8.21
CA THR A 668 -4.62 -19.31 -7.29
C THR A 668 -5.63 -18.19 -7.17
N GLN A 669 -5.18 -16.93 -7.12
CA GLN A 669 -6.05 -15.75 -7.08
C GLN A 669 -6.85 -15.57 -8.37
N ALA A 670 -6.24 -15.80 -9.52
CA ALA A 670 -6.90 -15.78 -10.82
C ALA A 670 -7.98 -16.86 -10.91
N VAL A 671 -7.64 -18.08 -10.51
CA VAL A 671 -8.54 -19.24 -10.48
C VAL A 671 -9.68 -19.06 -9.49
N GLY A 672 -9.41 -18.44 -8.33
CA GLY A 672 -10.42 -18.10 -7.32
C GLY A 672 -11.45 -17.07 -7.79
N ARG A 673 -11.32 -16.51 -9.00
CA ARG A 673 -12.35 -15.66 -9.60
C ARG A 673 -13.52 -16.44 -10.17
N LEU A 674 -13.34 -17.72 -10.50
CA LEU A 674 -14.38 -18.57 -11.06
C LEU A 674 -15.46 -18.93 -10.03
N ILE A 675 -15.06 -19.38 -8.83
CA ILE A 675 -15.97 -19.90 -7.80
C ILE A 675 -15.92 -19.01 -6.55
N ARG A 676 -16.98 -18.24 -6.31
CA ARG A 676 -17.18 -17.37 -5.13
C ARG A 676 -18.45 -17.66 -4.35
N THR A 677 -19.43 -18.32 -4.97
CA THR A 677 -20.68 -18.76 -4.35
C THR A 677 -20.91 -20.25 -4.52
N GLU A 678 -21.85 -20.82 -3.76
CA GLU A 678 -22.25 -22.24 -3.87
C GLU A 678 -22.98 -22.54 -5.19
N HIS A 679 -23.42 -21.52 -5.92
CA HIS A 679 -24.13 -21.63 -7.20
C HIS A 679 -23.26 -21.33 -8.41
N ASP A 680 -22.03 -20.86 -8.19
CA ASP A 680 -21.11 -20.58 -9.28
C ASP A 680 -20.69 -21.89 -9.94
N TYR A 681 -20.53 -21.82 -11.26
CA TYR A 681 -20.06 -22.91 -12.07
C TYR A 681 -19.13 -22.39 -13.17
N GLY A 682 -18.30 -23.27 -13.74
CA GLY A 682 -17.61 -22.93 -14.97
C GLY A 682 -16.32 -23.67 -15.22
N ARG A 683 -15.45 -23.06 -16.02
CA ARG A 683 -14.22 -23.68 -16.51
C ARG A 683 -13.01 -22.78 -16.29
N ILE A 684 -11.89 -23.38 -15.93
CA ILE A 684 -10.56 -22.78 -16.04
C ILE A 684 -9.82 -23.42 -17.20
N THR A 685 -9.26 -22.60 -18.09
CA THR A 685 -8.37 -23.06 -19.16
C THR A 685 -6.98 -22.46 -18.99
N ILE A 686 -5.93 -23.27 -19.01
CA ILE A 686 -4.53 -22.81 -18.98
C ILE A 686 -3.89 -23.10 -20.33
N LEU A 687 -3.49 -22.05 -21.06
CA LEU A 687 -2.88 -22.14 -22.40
C LEU A 687 -1.34 -22.18 -22.38
N ASP A 688 -0.74 -22.66 -21.29
CA ASP A 688 0.71 -22.71 -21.10
C ASP A 688 1.19 -24.14 -20.90
N ASN A 689 1.89 -24.70 -21.90
CA ASN A 689 2.36 -26.09 -21.86
C ASN A 689 3.37 -26.40 -20.76
N ARG A 690 3.98 -25.38 -20.13
CA ARG A 690 4.94 -25.56 -19.03
C ARG A 690 4.27 -26.10 -17.77
N ILE A 691 2.96 -25.91 -17.63
CA ILE A 691 2.22 -26.46 -16.49
C ILE A 691 2.27 -28.00 -16.44
N LEU A 692 2.43 -28.66 -17.61
CA LEU A 692 2.57 -30.12 -17.72
C LEU A 692 4.04 -30.54 -17.91
N THR A 693 4.82 -29.77 -18.67
CA THR A 693 6.18 -30.17 -19.09
C THR A 693 7.27 -29.78 -18.10
N ALA A 694 7.11 -28.70 -17.33
CA ALA A 694 8.15 -28.22 -16.42
C ALA A 694 8.06 -28.88 -15.04
N ARG A 695 9.21 -29.00 -14.34
CA ARG A 695 9.29 -29.61 -13.00
C ARG A 695 8.39 -28.93 -11.96
N TYR A 696 8.29 -27.60 -12.01
CA TYR A 696 7.44 -26.81 -11.12
C TYR A 696 5.95 -26.92 -11.47
N GLY A 697 5.59 -27.38 -12.67
CA GLY A 697 4.20 -27.41 -13.14
C GLY A 697 3.30 -28.27 -12.25
N LYS A 698 3.81 -29.42 -11.78
CA LYS A 698 3.11 -30.26 -10.79
C LYS A 698 2.84 -29.54 -9.48
N GLN A 699 3.77 -28.71 -9.01
CA GLN A 699 3.62 -27.94 -7.77
C GLN A 699 2.58 -26.83 -7.92
N LEU A 700 2.56 -26.13 -9.06
CA LEU A 700 1.54 -25.12 -9.36
C LEU A 700 0.14 -25.77 -9.45
N LEU A 701 0.03 -26.92 -10.12
CA LEU A 701 -1.23 -27.66 -10.22
C LEU A 701 -1.74 -28.17 -8.87
N SER A 702 -0.87 -28.53 -7.93
CA SER A 702 -1.29 -28.96 -6.59
C SER A 702 -1.78 -27.81 -5.71
N CYS A 703 -1.50 -26.55 -6.06
CA CYS A 703 -2.04 -25.38 -5.36
C CYS A 703 -3.48 -25.07 -5.75
N LEU A 704 -3.87 -25.48 -6.96
CA LEU A 704 -5.20 -25.18 -7.46
C LEU A 704 -6.24 -25.98 -6.68
N PRO A 705 -7.44 -25.40 -6.48
CA PRO A 705 -8.57 -26.18 -5.99
C PRO A 705 -8.77 -27.46 -6.81
N PRO A 706 -9.32 -28.53 -6.20
CA PRO A 706 -9.44 -29.85 -6.84
C PRO A 706 -10.58 -29.86 -7.89
N PHE A 707 -10.44 -29.08 -8.96
CA PHE A 707 -11.36 -29.08 -10.08
C PHE A 707 -11.31 -30.41 -10.83
N LYS A 708 -12.44 -30.77 -11.45
CA LYS A 708 -12.50 -31.93 -12.33
C LYS A 708 -11.62 -31.66 -13.56
N ARG A 709 -10.58 -32.46 -13.75
CA ARG A 709 -9.74 -32.34 -14.95
C ARG A 709 -10.45 -32.94 -16.15
N ILE A 710 -10.48 -32.18 -17.24
CA ILE A 710 -11.00 -32.61 -18.54
C ILE A 710 -9.87 -32.50 -19.56
N GLY A 711 -9.81 -33.45 -20.50
CA GLY A 711 -8.71 -33.57 -21.46
C GLY A 711 -7.84 -34.78 -21.18
#